data_AF-A0A523DKF2-F1
#
_entry.id   AF-A0A523DKF2-F1
#
_cell.length_a   1.000
_cell.length_b   1.000
_cell.length_c   1.000
_cell.angle_alpha   90.00
_cell.angle_beta   90.00
_cell.angle_gamma   90.00
#
_symmetry.space_group_name_H-M   'P 1'
#
loop_
_entity.id
_entity.type
_entity.pdbx_description
1 polymer ?
#
loop_
_entity_poly.entity_id
_entity_poly.type
_entity_poly.pdbx_seq_one_letter_code
_entity_poly.pdbx_strand_id
1 'polypeptide(L)'
;MRRHWVLVTIVVLTLCGAASSSEQGGLPVGTSLPTTVPRPGFVCGAWATLTSFRGVRTVSPLSDNTPLAYEQFPRILTPTETGTIRVVAEVVGDVPTAAFRRNVPSLEAGYTSEIWTRSSTRTVDGRLVSVFDERYPASILADLLIYAHGNDFPQIPLGRLELPGSSVTDLNGTQPGPTFVTVWLRLAPSNLPVSTVRAITSADESVPTAQYASHVVNIVVPGFGDTQVLNGAQAFEFEAAAQAFYQHFADNYHTLSFIPRRSPFWAYAAFNINVKNDVEGVGAALVDDQAAYGSETLRSVQLYAAGFAGQQEATVHQTAHHWGDETDLAGIAGVAGAGRQPESHTPLLHGGATLIGAVLEGTREVERVPSTVVGGDDTYRIVRTRAPVTFHPLQLYRMGFLEPAAVPDVIVFTGQAQFSPNTASAPAVGTPVTGERHTVNINQIMAALGSRRGPSFTEWRQAFVVVSDELISEMEMDYYNFYAQRVAAVTGTRSYEGFGSFVEATGHRVRLRTDIDTRDPGGNPKITQTLAVSDAPFGSRDWRGLVFDAPVPSRVAAGASLTLSGSIDTDLLPGSHQYVVFRAARYGDAPSAAITVQTKVSGGRFTVPLRFTGDQTGAYAIDAFVFVDADSPAITTSVVTPLFVH
;
A
#
# COMPACT_ATOMS: atom_id res chain seq x y z
N MET A 1 49.67 1.27 -67.40
CA MET A 1 49.18 -0.09 -67.11
C MET A 1 49.49 -0.45 -65.66
N ARG A 2 48.57 -0.17 -64.73
CA ARG A 2 48.65 -0.55 -63.31
C ARG A 2 47.24 -0.49 -62.69
N ARG A 3 46.78 -1.70 -62.33
CA ARG A 3 45.91 -2.14 -61.23
C ARG A 3 44.86 -1.16 -60.65
N HIS A 4 43.60 -1.57 -60.79
CA HIS A 4 42.49 -1.13 -59.94
C HIS A 4 42.22 -2.19 -58.87
N TRP A 5 41.97 -1.71 -57.67
CA TRP A 5 41.74 -2.48 -56.46
C TRP A 5 40.25 -2.81 -56.33
N VAL A 6 39.94 -4.09 -56.11
CA VAL A 6 38.69 -4.54 -55.50
C VAL A 6 39.10 -5.22 -54.19
N LEU A 7 38.71 -4.63 -53.06
CA LEU A 7 38.89 -5.22 -51.74
C LEU A 7 37.52 -5.68 -51.24
N VAL A 8 37.32 -6.98 -51.19
CA VAL A 8 36.21 -7.64 -50.50
C VAL A 8 36.65 -7.83 -49.06
N THR A 9 36.01 -7.15 -48.12
CA THR A 9 36.22 -7.36 -46.68
C THR A 9 35.24 -8.41 -46.18
N ILE A 10 35.78 -9.60 -45.93
CA ILE A 10 35.14 -10.66 -45.14
C ILE A 10 35.37 -10.32 -43.67
N VAL A 11 34.30 -10.09 -42.91
CA VAL A 11 34.37 -9.95 -41.44
C VAL A 11 34.37 -11.36 -40.83
N VAL A 12 35.52 -11.70 -40.25
CA VAL A 12 35.73 -12.90 -39.43
C VAL A 12 35.22 -12.63 -38.02
N LEU A 13 34.22 -13.40 -37.59
CA LEU A 13 33.82 -13.52 -36.18
C LEU A 13 35.02 -14.04 -35.38
N THR A 14 35.48 -13.26 -34.41
CA THR A 14 36.44 -13.72 -33.41
C THR A 14 35.70 -13.90 -32.08
N LEU A 15 35.42 -15.16 -31.74
CA LEU A 15 35.08 -15.64 -30.42
C LEU A 15 36.33 -15.65 -29.54
N CYS A 16 36.33 -14.86 -28.46
CA CYS A 16 37.14 -14.98 -27.24
C CYS A 16 36.29 -14.28 -26.16
N GLY A 17 35.77 -14.90 -25.11
CA GLY A 17 36.36 -15.93 -24.28
C GLY A 17 36.93 -15.27 -23.01
N ALA A 18 36.08 -14.99 -22.03
CA ALA A 18 36.50 -14.78 -20.64
C ALA A 18 35.60 -15.63 -19.74
N ALA A 19 36.11 -16.81 -19.39
CA ALA A 19 35.56 -17.65 -18.36
C ALA A 19 35.90 -17.05 -16.99
N SER A 20 34.90 -16.93 -16.12
CA SER A 20 35.10 -17.04 -14.67
C SER A 20 34.12 -18.08 -14.15
N SER A 21 34.61 -19.31 -14.11
CA SER A 21 34.03 -20.46 -13.44
C SER A 21 34.10 -20.29 -11.92
N SER A 22 32.95 -20.29 -11.27
CA SER A 22 32.75 -20.97 -9.99
C SER A 22 31.41 -21.70 -10.11
N GLU A 23 31.44 -23.02 -9.96
CA GLU A 23 30.35 -23.99 -10.13
C GLU A 23 28.95 -23.45 -9.75
N GLN A 24 28.24 -22.88 -10.74
CA GLN A 24 26.79 -22.77 -10.67
C GLN A 24 26.23 -24.14 -11.03
N GLY A 25 25.97 -24.96 -10.02
CA GLY A 25 25.07 -26.09 -10.19
C GLY A 25 23.77 -25.56 -10.78
N GLY A 26 23.40 -26.05 -11.96
CA GLY A 26 22.12 -25.73 -12.57
C GLY A 26 20.99 -25.98 -11.57
N LEU A 27 19.96 -25.14 -11.64
CA LEU A 27 18.68 -25.37 -10.95
C LEU A 27 18.27 -26.83 -11.14
N PRO A 28 17.61 -27.47 -10.16
CA PRO A 28 17.15 -28.83 -10.34
C PRO A 28 16.28 -28.93 -11.59
N VAL A 29 16.64 -29.89 -12.45
CA VAL A 29 16.04 -30.10 -13.76
C VAL A 29 14.60 -30.58 -13.53
N GLY A 30 13.62 -29.68 -13.58
CA GLY A 30 12.21 -30.06 -13.77
C GLY A 30 11.14 -29.26 -13.01
N THR A 31 11.48 -28.47 -12.00
CA THR A 31 10.46 -27.73 -11.21
C THR A 31 10.66 -26.22 -11.35
N SER A 32 9.68 -25.53 -11.95
CA SER A 32 9.61 -24.07 -11.90
C SER A 32 9.46 -23.64 -10.44
N LEU A 33 10.33 -22.74 -9.96
CA LEU A 33 10.14 -22.13 -8.63
C LEU A 33 8.72 -21.55 -8.53
N PRO A 34 8.04 -21.71 -7.38
CA PRO A 34 6.70 -21.17 -7.19
C PRO A 34 6.62 -19.69 -7.59
N THR A 35 5.52 -19.34 -8.25
CA THR A 35 5.15 -17.93 -8.42
C THR A 35 4.90 -17.33 -7.05
N THR A 36 5.42 -16.13 -6.81
CA THR A 36 5.13 -15.35 -5.61
C THR A 36 3.63 -15.30 -5.36
N VAL A 37 3.23 -15.52 -4.10
CA VAL A 37 1.83 -15.42 -3.68
C VAL A 37 1.31 -14.03 -4.08
N PRO A 38 0.12 -13.93 -4.72
CA PRO A 38 -0.44 -12.65 -5.12
C PRO A 38 -0.48 -11.68 -3.93
N ARG A 39 -0.03 -10.46 -4.17
CA ARG A 39 -0.06 -9.41 -3.16
C ARG A 39 -1.47 -8.86 -3.05
N PRO A 40 -1.93 -8.51 -1.85
CA PRO A 40 -3.19 -7.83 -1.72
C PRO A 40 -3.11 -6.46 -2.39
N GLY A 41 -4.01 -6.19 -3.33
CA GLY A 41 -4.10 -4.89 -3.98
C GLY A 41 -4.65 -3.82 -3.02
N PHE A 42 -4.25 -2.57 -3.26
CA PHE A 42 -4.84 -1.40 -2.63
C PHE A 42 -6.21 -1.06 -3.27
N VAL A 43 -7.18 -0.70 -2.43
CA VAL A 43 -8.57 -0.50 -2.85
C VAL A 43 -9.09 0.80 -2.18
N CYS A 44 -9.31 1.88 -2.94
CA CYS A 44 -9.76 3.19 -2.42
C CYS A 44 -11.30 3.34 -2.31
N GLY A 45 -11.78 4.00 -1.23
CA GLY A 45 -13.22 4.21 -0.93
C GLY A 45 -13.78 5.63 -1.08
N ALA A 46 -13.06 6.59 -1.69
CA ALA A 46 -13.36 8.02 -1.58
C ALA A 46 -14.71 8.51 -2.16
N TRP A 47 -15.26 7.89 -3.22
CA TRP A 47 -16.43 8.45 -3.92
C TRP A 47 -17.75 8.44 -3.13
N ALA A 48 -18.06 7.37 -2.40
CA ALA A 48 -19.34 7.32 -1.69
C ALA A 48 -19.45 8.38 -0.60
N THR A 49 -18.32 8.86 -0.08
CA THR A 49 -18.27 9.85 0.99
C THR A 49 -18.67 11.24 0.50
N LEU A 50 -18.41 11.56 -0.77
CA LEU A 50 -18.84 12.82 -1.39
C LEU A 50 -20.34 12.86 -1.66
N THR A 51 -20.98 11.74 -2.01
CA THR A 51 -22.44 11.70 -2.24
C THR A 51 -23.25 11.78 -0.95
N SER A 52 -22.73 11.27 0.17
CA SER A 52 -23.33 11.40 1.50
C SER A 52 -23.10 12.80 2.09
N PHE A 53 -21.89 13.38 1.95
CA PHE A 53 -21.63 14.78 2.37
C PHE A 53 -22.42 15.82 1.57
N ARG A 54 -22.66 15.59 0.27
CA ARG A 54 -23.48 16.49 -0.57
C ARG A 54 -24.99 16.40 -0.28
N GLY A 55 -25.42 15.61 0.71
CA GLY A 55 -26.84 15.44 1.05
C GLY A 55 -27.68 14.76 -0.03
N VAL A 56 -27.04 14.09 -1.01
CA VAL A 56 -27.70 13.49 -2.18
C VAL A 56 -28.22 12.07 -1.88
N ARG A 57 -27.71 11.41 -0.83
CA ARG A 57 -28.24 10.14 -0.32
C ARG A 57 -28.55 10.23 1.16
N THR A 58 -29.74 9.80 1.55
CA THR A 58 -30.06 9.43 2.94
C THR A 58 -29.10 8.34 3.38
N VAL A 59 -28.23 8.66 4.33
CA VAL A 59 -27.29 7.68 4.86
C VAL A 59 -28.10 6.66 5.67
N SER A 60 -28.00 5.38 5.26
CA SER A 60 -28.75 4.30 5.90
C SER A 60 -27.89 3.64 6.97
N PRO A 61 -28.47 3.29 8.14
CA PRO A 61 -27.79 2.48 9.13
C PRO A 61 -27.21 1.21 8.51
N LEU A 62 -26.10 0.71 9.04
CA LEU A 62 -25.56 -0.58 8.60
C LEU A 62 -26.62 -1.68 8.79
N SER A 63 -26.83 -2.53 7.79
CA SER A 63 -27.72 -3.68 7.94
C SER A 63 -27.24 -4.64 9.01
N ASP A 64 -28.15 -5.40 9.62
CA ASP A 64 -27.75 -6.57 10.42
C ASP A 64 -26.95 -7.56 9.55
N ASN A 65 -26.06 -8.33 10.18
CA ASN A 65 -25.07 -9.19 9.53
C ASN A 65 -23.98 -8.43 8.75
N THR A 66 -23.73 -7.17 9.07
CA THR A 66 -22.62 -6.41 8.47
C THR A 66 -21.40 -6.44 9.39
N PRO A 67 -20.21 -6.87 8.92
CA PRO A 67 -18.98 -6.75 9.69
C PRO A 67 -18.70 -5.27 10.01
N LEU A 68 -18.39 -4.96 11.27
CA LEU A 68 -18.16 -3.60 11.74
C LEU A 68 -16.66 -3.30 11.83
N ALA A 69 -15.97 -4.01 12.72
CA ALA A 69 -14.55 -3.82 12.99
C ALA A 69 -13.91 -5.07 13.59
N TYR A 70 -12.58 -5.09 13.67
CA TYR A 70 -11.84 -6.10 14.41
C TYR A 70 -10.58 -5.52 15.05
N GLU A 71 -10.06 -6.26 16.01
CA GLU A 71 -8.80 -5.97 16.69
C GLU A 71 -8.02 -7.27 16.92
N GLN A 72 -6.69 -7.17 16.89
CA GLN A 72 -5.77 -8.26 17.17
C GLN A 72 -4.99 -8.01 18.47
N PHE A 73 -4.58 -9.07 19.15
CA PHE A 73 -3.68 -9.03 20.30
C PHE A 73 -2.62 -10.14 20.17
N PRO A 74 -1.31 -9.85 20.35
CA PRO A 74 -0.72 -8.52 20.48
C PRO A 74 -1.07 -7.58 19.32
N ARG A 75 -1.19 -6.28 19.62
CA ARG A 75 -1.71 -5.29 18.66
C ARG A 75 -0.79 -5.06 17.46
N ILE A 76 0.51 -5.25 17.68
CA ILE A 76 1.55 -5.35 16.65
C ILE A 76 2.26 -6.69 16.86
N LEU A 77 2.30 -7.53 15.83
CA LEU A 77 3.06 -8.78 15.87
C LEU A 77 4.48 -8.53 15.36
N THR A 78 5.41 -9.37 15.79
CA THR A 78 6.70 -9.56 15.12
C THR A 78 6.74 -10.95 14.48
N PRO A 79 7.53 -11.21 13.43
CA PRO A 79 7.70 -12.56 12.88
C PRO A 79 8.10 -13.62 13.91
N THR A 80 8.72 -13.18 15.01
CA THR A 80 9.16 -14.00 16.15
C THR A 80 8.09 -14.18 17.23
N GLU A 81 6.85 -13.76 16.99
CA GLU A 81 5.80 -13.80 18.01
C GLU A 81 5.63 -15.21 18.59
N THR A 82 5.47 -15.29 19.91
CA THR A 82 5.20 -16.54 20.62
C THR A 82 3.93 -16.41 21.45
N GLY A 83 3.33 -17.53 21.85
CA GLY A 83 2.10 -17.53 22.65
C GLY A 83 0.84 -17.54 21.79
N THR A 84 -0.09 -16.62 22.08
CA THR A 84 -1.45 -16.64 21.52
C THR A 84 -1.75 -15.35 20.78
N ILE A 85 -2.21 -15.48 19.54
CA ILE A 85 -2.80 -14.39 18.75
C ILE A 85 -4.31 -14.45 19.00
N ARG A 86 -4.85 -13.42 19.64
CA ARG A 86 -6.28 -13.25 19.84
C ARG A 86 -6.84 -12.26 18.82
N VAL A 87 -7.97 -12.57 18.22
CA VAL A 87 -8.70 -11.69 17.31
C VAL A 87 -10.10 -11.48 17.85
N VAL A 88 -10.49 -10.22 18.03
CA VAL A 88 -11.84 -9.83 18.42
C VAL A 88 -12.50 -9.18 17.22
N ALA A 89 -13.60 -9.74 16.73
CA ALA A 89 -14.34 -9.23 15.59
C ALA A 89 -15.77 -8.84 15.99
N GLU A 90 -16.28 -7.77 15.40
CA GLU A 90 -17.58 -7.21 15.69
C GLU A 90 -18.47 -7.22 14.44
N VAL A 91 -19.71 -7.64 14.61
CA VAL A 91 -20.71 -7.73 13.54
C VAL A 91 -22.02 -7.12 14.04
N VAL A 92 -22.62 -6.25 13.23
CA VAL A 92 -23.91 -5.61 13.57
C VAL A 92 -25.03 -6.66 13.57
N GLY A 93 -25.88 -6.64 14.59
CA GLY A 93 -27.04 -7.53 14.73
C GLY A 93 -26.85 -8.71 15.68
N ASP A 94 -27.91 -9.52 15.81
CA ASP A 94 -27.94 -10.75 16.60
C ASP A 94 -27.40 -11.93 15.78
N VAL A 95 -26.06 -12.00 15.68
CA VAL A 95 -25.35 -12.99 14.86
C VAL A 95 -24.74 -14.05 15.77
N PRO A 96 -25.35 -15.25 15.89
CA PRO A 96 -24.84 -16.29 16.79
C PRO A 96 -23.55 -16.95 16.29
N THR A 97 -23.37 -17.04 14.98
CA THR A 97 -22.20 -17.67 14.35
C THR A 97 -21.76 -16.92 13.10
N ALA A 98 -20.46 -16.95 12.81
CA ALA A 98 -19.86 -16.44 11.58
C ALA A 98 -18.95 -17.51 10.97
N ALA A 99 -18.91 -17.60 9.64
CA ALA A 99 -17.96 -18.47 8.96
C ALA A 99 -16.64 -17.71 8.75
N PHE A 100 -15.51 -18.39 8.86
CA PHE A 100 -14.20 -17.80 8.64
C PHE A 100 -13.32 -18.74 7.82
N ARG A 101 -12.76 -18.24 6.72
CA ARG A 101 -11.71 -18.94 5.96
C ARG A 101 -10.36 -18.42 6.41
N ARG A 102 -9.73 -19.12 7.34
CA ARG A 102 -8.37 -18.80 7.77
C ARG A 102 -7.39 -19.23 6.69
N ASN A 103 -6.50 -18.33 6.28
CA ASN A 103 -5.44 -18.65 5.33
C ASN A 103 -4.49 -19.69 5.97
N VAL A 104 -4.25 -20.76 5.23
CA VAL A 104 -3.27 -21.80 5.55
C VAL A 104 -2.58 -22.14 4.23
N PRO A 105 -1.61 -21.33 3.80
CA PRO A 105 -1.01 -21.46 2.47
C PRO A 105 -0.31 -22.80 2.22
N SER A 106 0.00 -23.55 3.29
CA SER A 106 0.54 -24.90 3.24
C SER A 106 -0.50 -25.96 2.82
N LEU A 107 -1.79 -25.66 2.84
CA LEU A 107 -2.85 -26.54 2.36
C LEU A 107 -3.10 -26.34 0.86
N GLU A 108 -3.56 -27.40 0.18
CA GLU A 108 -3.93 -27.36 -1.24
C GLU A 108 -4.98 -26.28 -1.56
N ALA A 109 -6.00 -26.17 -0.70
CA ALA A 109 -7.03 -25.12 -0.84
C ALA A 109 -6.51 -23.71 -0.47
N GLY A 110 -5.35 -23.61 0.19
CA GLY A 110 -4.79 -22.37 0.71
C GLY A 110 -5.50 -21.81 1.96
N TYR A 111 -6.54 -22.49 2.46
CA TYR A 111 -7.30 -22.09 3.64
C TYR A 111 -7.94 -23.28 4.37
N THR A 112 -8.34 -23.06 5.62
CA THR A 112 -9.27 -23.92 6.35
C THR A 112 -10.54 -23.14 6.70
N SER A 113 -11.69 -23.80 6.69
CA SER A 113 -12.96 -23.21 7.10
C SER A 113 -13.22 -23.43 8.59
N GLU A 114 -13.65 -22.38 9.27
CA GLU A 114 -13.90 -22.33 10.70
C GLU A 114 -15.28 -21.70 10.95
N ILE A 115 -15.89 -22.03 12.08
CA ILE A 115 -17.14 -21.39 12.54
C ILE A 115 -16.81 -20.68 13.83
N TRP A 116 -16.81 -19.36 13.79
CA TRP A 116 -16.69 -18.51 14.96
C TRP A 116 -18.03 -18.47 15.68
N THR A 117 -18.01 -18.70 16.99
CA THR A 117 -19.21 -18.64 17.83
C THR A 117 -19.19 -17.35 18.61
N ARG A 118 -20.31 -16.64 18.63
CA ARG A 118 -20.41 -15.38 19.37
C ARG A 118 -20.04 -15.58 20.84
N SER A 119 -19.06 -14.83 21.31
CA SER A 119 -18.59 -14.87 22.70
C SER A 119 -19.40 -13.95 23.60
N SER A 120 -19.84 -12.80 23.06
CA SER A 120 -20.60 -11.80 23.80
C SER A 120 -21.35 -10.86 22.85
N THR A 121 -22.10 -9.94 23.43
CA THR A 121 -22.76 -8.86 22.69
C THR A 121 -22.47 -7.53 23.38
N ARG A 122 -22.46 -6.45 22.61
CA ARG A 122 -22.56 -5.08 23.12
C ARG A 122 -23.68 -4.33 22.40
N THR A 123 -23.98 -3.13 22.86
CA THR A 123 -25.00 -2.26 22.27
C THR A 123 -24.39 -0.93 21.87
N VAL A 124 -24.71 -0.47 20.66
CA VAL A 124 -24.43 0.89 20.17
C VAL A 124 -25.78 1.55 19.92
N ASP A 125 -26.13 2.56 20.72
CA ASP A 125 -27.39 3.30 20.60
C ASP A 125 -28.63 2.43 20.41
N GLY A 126 -28.76 1.39 21.24
CA GLY A 126 -29.87 0.45 21.22
C GLY A 126 -29.76 -0.67 20.16
N ARG A 127 -28.79 -0.61 19.24
CA ARG A 127 -28.51 -1.68 18.28
C ARG A 127 -27.51 -2.68 18.81
N LEU A 128 -27.84 -3.96 18.66
CA LEU A 128 -26.98 -5.07 19.08
C LEU A 128 -25.77 -5.20 18.16
N VAL A 129 -24.61 -5.46 18.73
CA VAL A 129 -23.38 -5.83 18.03
C VAL A 129 -22.89 -7.15 18.64
N SER A 130 -22.77 -8.17 17.80
CA SER A 130 -22.24 -9.48 18.15
C SER A 130 -20.72 -9.45 18.12
N VAL A 131 -20.10 -10.00 19.17
CA VAL A 131 -18.65 -10.03 19.35
C VAL A 131 -18.17 -11.48 19.27
N PHE A 132 -17.15 -11.72 18.46
CA PHE A 132 -16.45 -12.99 18.30
C PHE A 132 -15.04 -12.83 18.86
N ASP A 133 -14.58 -13.77 19.69
CA ASP A 133 -13.27 -13.75 20.35
C ASP A 133 -12.54 -15.06 20.07
N GLU A 134 -11.65 -15.03 19.09
CA GLU A 134 -10.95 -16.19 18.58
C GLU A 134 -9.48 -16.16 18.97
N ARG A 135 -8.92 -17.35 19.25
CA ARG A 135 -7.56 -17.49 19.74
C ARG A 135 -6.81 -18.54 18.95
N TYR A 136 -5.67 -18.11 18.40
CA TYR A 136 -4.79 -18.95 17.60
C TYR A 136 -3.43 -19.06 18.27
N PRO A 137 -2.75 -20.22 18.19
CA PRO A 137 -1.35 -20.29 18.56
C PRO A 137 -0.52 -19.41 17.61
N ALA A 138 0.50 -18.72 18.13
CA ALA A 138 1.36 -17.85 17.32
C ALA A 138 2.06 -18.58 16.16
N SER A 139 2.13 -19.92 16.20
CA SER A 139 2.63 -20.75 15.10
C SER A 139 1.88 -20.54 13.78
N ILE A 140 0.62 -20.03 13.80
CA ILE A 140 -0.07 -19.68 12.55
C ILE A 140 0.66 -18.56 11.79
N LEU A 141 1.38 -17.68 12.50
CA LEU A 141 2.10 -16.57 11.88
C LEU A 141 3.15 -17.11 10.91
N ALA A 142 3.86 -18.15 11.33
CA ALA A 142 4.90 -18.76 10.53
C ALA A 142 4.37 -19.27 9.17
N ASP A 143 3.14 -19.79 9.11
CA ASP A 143 2.51 -20.16 7.83
C ASP A 143 2.08 -18.96 6.98
N LEU A 144 1.71 -17.85 7.62
CA LEU A 144 1.31 -16.61 6.93
C LEU A 144 2.51 -15.80 6.41
N LEU A 145 3.71 -15.98 6.95
CA LEU A 145 4.93 -15.26 6.50
C LEU A 145 5.40 -15.63 5.07
N ILE A 146 4.68 -16.52 4.39
CA ILE A 146 4.80 -16.73 2.94
C ILE A 146 4.26 -15.54 2.12
N TYR A 147 3.31 -14.78 2.68
CA TYR A 147 2.85 -13.54 2.08
C TYR A 147 3.96 -12.48 2.17
N ALA A 148 3.96 -11.57 1.20
CA ALA A 148 4.87 -10.44 1.20
C ALA A 148 4.70 -9.62 2.49
N HIS A 149 5.80 -9.38 3.20
CA HIS A 149 5.84 -8.58 4.41
C HIS A 149 7.13 -7.76 4.51
N GLY A 150 7.16 -6.83 5.47
CA GLY A 150 8.31 -5.98 5.77
C GLY A 150 7.92 -4.50 5.81
N ASN A 151 8.89 -3.63 5.53
CA ASN A 151 8.71 -2.17 5.61
C ASN A 151 7.73 -1.58 4.58
N ASP A 152 7.32 -2.36 3.59
CA ASP A 152 6.33 -1.95 2.57
C ASP A 152 4.97 -2.64 2.75
N PHE A 153 4.95 -3.79 3.42
CA PHE A 153 3.74 -4.55 3.73
C PHE A 153 3.71 -4.81 5.24
N PRO A 154 3.25 -3.82 6.03
CA PRO A 154 3.31 -3.89 7.49
C PRO A 154 2.14 -4.69 8.08
N GLN A 155 1.61 -5.64 7.29
CA GLN A 155 0.47 -6.45 7.61
C GLN A 155 0.41 -7.70 6.73
N ILE A 156 -0.23 -8.75 7.23
CA ILE A 156 -0.47 -9.99 6.50
C ILE A 156 -1.92 -10.43 6.65
N PRO A 157 -2.52 -11.15 5.69
CA PRO A 157 -3.92 -11.54 5.78
C PRO A 157 -4.07 -12.82 6.64
N LEU A 158 -4.75 -12.74 7.77
CA LEU A 158 -5.13 -13.92 8.57
C LEU A 158 -6.12 -14.80 7.81
N GLY A 159 -7.11 -14.18 7.18
CA GLY A 159 -8.20 -14.90 6.55
C GLY A 159 -9.36 -13.98 6.20
N ARG A 160 -10.49 -14.61 5.86
CA ARG A 160 -11.68 -13.95 5.35
C ARG A 160 -12.90 -14.31 6.18
N LEU A 161 -13.58 -13.28 6.69
CA LEU A 161 -14.86 -13.44 7.39
C LEU A 161 -16.01 -13.51 6.38
N GLU A 162 -16.89 -14.48 6.58
CA GLU A 162 -18.08 -14.76 5.77
C GLU A 162 -19.33 -14.73 6.65
N LEU A 163 -20.28 -13.91 6.25
CA LEU A 163 -21.57 -13.81 6.92
C LEU A 163 -22.69 -14.17 5.95
N PRO A 164 -23.51 -15.20 6.25
CA PRO A 164 -24.68 -15.55 5.44
C PRO A 164 -25.64 -14.36 5.33
N GLY A 165 -26.04 -14.00 4.11
CA GLY A 165 -26.93 -12.87 3.87
C GLY A 165 -26.28 -11.49 4.04
N SER A 166 -24.96 -11.42 4.26
CA SER A 166 -24.26 -10.13 4.26
C SER A 166 -24.32 -9.48 2.88
N SER A 167 -24.66 -8.20 2.89
CA SER A 167 -24.46 -7.30 1.77
C SER A 167 -23.29 -6.40 2.10
N VAL A 168 -22.05 -6.82 1.82
CA VAL A 168 -21.03 -5.81 1.52
C VAL A 168 -21.36 -5.28 0.13
N THR A 169 -22.30 -4.37 0.06
CA THR A 169 -22.45 -3.53 -1.12
C THR A 169 -21.11 -2.84 -1.32
N ASP A 170 -20.51 -3.04 -2.50
CA ASP A 170 -19.55 -2.05 -2.97
C ASP A 170 -20.25 -0.68 -3.01
N LEU A 171 -19.48 0.39 -3.16
CA LEU A 171 -20.06 1.74 -3.14
C LEU A 171 -21.04 1.98 -4.31
N ASN A 172 -21.11 1.06 -5.28
CA ASN A 172 -21.99 1.09 -6.44
C ASN A 172 -23.33 0.36 -6.21
N GLY A 173 -23.54 -0.24 -5.03
CA GLY A 173 -24.76 -1.02 -4.75
C GLY A 173 -24.81 -2.35 -5.51
N THR A 174 -23.69 -2.81 -6.07
CA THR A 174 -23.60 -4.09 -6.77
C THR A 174 -23.22 -5.16 -5.75
N GLN A 175 -23.94 -6.28 -5.70
CA GLN A 175 -23.56 -7.44 -4.89
C GLN A 175 -22.65 -8.37 -5.70
N PRO A 176 -21.35 -8.49 -5.37
CA PRO A 176 -20.49 -9.48 -5.99
C PRO A 176 -20.46 -10.72 -5.10
N GLY A 177 -21.48 -11.59 -5.20
CA GLY A 177 -21.46 -12.92 -4.56
C GLY A 177 -21.26 -12.92 -3.02
N PRO A 178 -20.85 -14.05 -2.40
CA PRO A 178 -20.55 -14.08 -0.97
C PRO A 178 -19.45 -13.05 -0.66
N THR A 179 -19.76 -12.10 0.21
CA THR A 179 -18.92 -10.94 0.47
C THR A 179 -17.96 -11.24 1.61
N PHE A 180 -16.69 -11.48 1.25
CA PHE A 180 -15.62 -11.73 2.19
C PHE A 180 -14.99 -10.40 2.61
N VAL A 181 -14.76 -10.20 3.91
CA VAL A 181 -13.87 -9.13 4.41
C VAL A 181 -12.60 -9.74 4.97
N THR A 182 -11.46 -9.14 4.65
CA THR A 182 -10.16 -9.66 5.09
C THR A 182 -9.84 -9.18 6.50
N VAL A 183 -9.49 -10.11 7.39
CA VAL A 183 -8.86 -9.80 8.67
C VAL A 183 -7.37 -9.70 8.44
N TRP A 184 -6.79 -8.52 8.68
CA TRP A 184 -5.35 -8.28 8.58
C TRP A 184 -4.71 -8.41 9.95
N LEU A 185 -3.48 -8.91 9.99
CA LEU A 185 -2.63 -8.86 11.16
C LEU A 185 -1.53 -7.83 10.91
N ARG A 186 -1.51 -6.74 11.67
CA ARG A 186 -0.40 -5.78 11.72
C ARG A 186 0.88 -6.50 12.15
N LEU A 187 1.94 -6.31 11.37
CA LEU A 187 3.22 -6.98 11.52
C LEU A 187 4.35 -5.96 11.35
N ALA A 188 5.27 -5.93 12.30
CA ALA A 188 6.51 -5.15 12.22
C ALA A 188 7.74 -6.06 12.08
N PRO A 189 8.80 -5.60 11.40
CA PRO A 189 10.13 -6.15 11.62
C PRO A 189 10.48 -6.16 13.11
N SER A 190 11.18 -7.19 13.58
CA SER A 190 11.50 -7.36 15.01
C SER A 190 12.46 -6.30 15.56
N ASN A 191 13.08 -5.49 14.70
CA ASN A 191 14.08 -4.48 15.01
C ASN A 191 13.63 -3.06 14.66
N LEU A 192 12.33 -2.81 14.73
CA LEU A 192 11.76 -1.48 14.51
C LEU A 192 12.37 -0.45 15.49
N PRO A 193 12.72 0.78 15.06
CA PRO A 193 13.30 1.79 15.94
C PRO A 193 12.35 2.21 17.07
N VAL A 194 12.90 2.35 18.28
CA VAL A 194 12.15 2.86 19.45
C VAL A 194 11.97 4.36 19.37
N SER A 195 10.78 4.82 19.74
CA SER A 195 10.35 6.22 19.71
C SER A 195 10.38 6.84 21.09
N THR A 196 10.82 8.09 21.16
CA THR A 196 10.55 8.94 22.31
C THR A 196 9.05 9.26 22.29
N VAL A 197 8.34 8.83 23.33
CA VAL A 197 6.90 9.06 23.48
C VAL A 197 6.66 9.99 24.67
N ARG A 198 5.70 10.90 24.50
CA ARG A 198 5.25 11.77 25.57
C ARG A 198 3.74 11.77 25.68
N ALA A 199 3.24 11.45 26.86
CA ALA A 199 1.84 11.64 27.22
C ALA A 199 1.54 13.12 27.52
N ILE A 200 0.34 13.54 27.17
CA ILE A 200 -0.22 14.86 27.45
C ILE A 200 -1.39 14.66 28.42
N THR A 201 -1.26 15.25 29.60
CA THR A 201 -2.36 15.35 30.57
C THR A 201 -2.84 16.79 30.56
N SER A 202 -4.13 17.01 30.27
CA SER A 202 -4.75 18.32 30.42
C SER A 202 -4.68 18.77 31.89
N ALA A 203 -4.58 20.07 32.16
CA ALA A 203 -4.49 20.59 33.53
C ALA A 203 -5.69 20.17 34.41
N ASP A 204 -6.84 19.91 33.79
CA ASP A 204 -8.09 19.54 34.46
C ASP A 204 -8.37 18.02 34.47
N GLU A 205 -7.48 17.21 33.88
CA GLU A 205 -7.65 15.75 33.78
C GLU A 205 -6.64 15.00 34.65
N SER A 206 -7.08 13.92 35.30
CA SER A 206 -6.20 13.06 36.10
C SER A 206 -5.52 11.95 35.27
N VAL A 207 -5.99 11.73 34.05
CA VAL A 207 -5.52 10.68 33.14
C VAL A 207 -5.17 11.32 31.80
N PRO A 208 -3.99 11.03 31.22
CA PRO A 208 -3.65 11.56 29.90
C PRO A 208 -4.58 11.02 28.81
N THR A 209 -5.08 11.93 27.98
CA THR A 209 -6.04 11.69 26.89
C THR A 209 -5.38 11.74 25.51
N ALA A 210 -4.11 12.15 25.45
CA ALA A 210 -3.30 12.10 24.24
C ALA A 210 -1.84 11.72 24.56
N GLN A 211 -1.14 11.21 23.57
CA GLN A 211 0.32 11.07 23.58
C GLN A 211 0.87 11.26 22.18
N TYR A 212 2.16 11.56 22.06
CA TYR A 212 2.79 11.80 20.77
C TYR A 212 4.25 11.36 20.75
N ALA A 213 4.73 11.06 19.56
CA ALA A 213 6.13 10.95 19.22
C ALA A 213 6.49 12.02 18.18
N SER A 214 7.66 11.90 17.55
CA SER A 214 8.14 12.85 16.54
C SER A 214 7.19 13.02 15.34
N HIS A 215 6.50 11.96 14.91
CA HIS A 215 5.72 11.92 13.66
C HIS A 215 4.31 11.32 13.80
N VAL A 216 3.92 10.85 14.98
CA VAL A 216 2.58 10.28 15.22
C VAL A 216 1.98 10.82 16.51
N VAL A 217 0.67 10.95 16.51
CA VAL A 217 -0.16 11.25 17.67
C VAL A 217 -1.08 10.07 17.96
N ASN A 218 -1.33 9.81 19.23
CA ASN A 218 -2.47 9.03 19.66
C ASN A 218 -3.41 9.90 20.50
N ILE A 219 -4.70 9.87 20.17
CA ILE A 219 -5.77 10.52 20.92
C ILE A 219 -6.78 9.48 21.40
N VAL A 220 -7.31 9.66 22.60
CA VAL A 220 -8.35 8.81 23.17
C VAL A 220 -9.72 9.39 22.80
N VAL A 221 -10.41 8.75 21.86
CA VAL A 221 -11.78 9.05 21.44
C VAL A 221 -12.56 7.72 21.50
N PRO A 222 -13.12 7.37 22.67
CA PRO A 222 -13.80 6.10 22.86
C PRO A 222 -14.98 5.95 21.90
N GLY A 223 -15.14 4.75 21.35
CA GLY A 223 -16.24 4.47 20.43
C GLY A 223 -16.02 4.97 19.01
N PHE A 224 -14.83 5.48 18.64
CA PHE A 224 -14.57 5.92 17.27
C PHE A 224 -14.89 4.82 16.24
N GLY A 225 -15.75 5.14 15.29
CA GLY A 225 -16.29 4.23 14.28
C GLY A 225 -17.61 3.54 14.66
N ASP A 226 -18.12 3.71 15.88
CA ASP A 226 -19.42 3.17 16.28
C ASP A 226 -20.58 3.92 15.61
N THR A 227 -20.42 5.20 15.26
CA THR A 227 -21.43 5.94 14.47
C THR A 227 -21.78 5.28 13.14
N GLN A 228 -20.91 4.41 12.60
CA GLN A 228 -21.23 3.62 11.42
C GLN A 228 -22.50 2.78 11.61
N VAL A 229 -22.74 2.27 12.83
CA VAL A 229 -23.90 1.43 13.14
C VAL A 229 -25.20 2.17 12.84
N LEU A 230 -25.28 3.48 13.08
CA LEU A 230 -26.48 4.28 12.83
C LEU A 230 -26.44 5.03 11.50
N ASN A 231 -25.25 5.44 11.08
CA ASN A 231 -25.06 6.42 10.03
C ASN A 231 -24.29 5.83 8.84
N GLY A 232 -24.21 4.49 8.72
CA GLY A 232 -23.65 3.79 7.57
C GLY A 232 -22.13 3.68 7.55
N ALA A 233 -21.60 2.90 6.61
CA ALA A 233 -20.20 2.42 6.56
C ALA A 233 -19.11 3.51 6.50
N GLN A 234 -19.45 4.79 6.40
CA GLN A 234 -18.49 5.88 6.27
C GLN A 234 -18.63 6.94 7.37
N ALA A 235 -19.60 6.78 8.28
CA ALA A 235 -19.78 7.70 9.38
C ALA A 235 -18.77 7.39 10.48
N PHE A 236 -17.72 8.20 10.54
CA PHE A 236 -16.83 8.30 11.68
C PHE A 236 -16.98 9.68 12.27
N GLU A 237 -16.61 9.79 13.53
CA GLU A 237 -16.63 11.00 14.32
C GLU A 237 -15.40 11.88 13.98
N PHE A 238 -15.15 12.15 12.70
CA PHE A 238 -13.96 12.87 12.25
C PHE A 238 -13.89 14.29 12.81
N GLU A 239 -15.02 15.00 12.87
CA GLU A 239 -15.10 16.33 13.47
C GLU A 239 -14.71 16.29 14.93
N ALA A 240 -15.26 15.35 15.71
CA ALA A 240 -14.96 15.20 17.12
C ALA A 240 -13.49 14.79 17.35
N ALA A 241 -12.95 13.87 16.55
CA ALA A 241 -11.56 13.44 16.63
C ALA A 241 -10.58 14.56 16.25
N ALA A 242 -10.91 15.38 15.24
CA ALA A 242 -10.12 16.55 14.88
C ALA A 242 -10.14 17.63 15.98
N GLN A 243 -11.32 17.92 16.56
CA GLN A 243 -11.43 18.83 17.68
C GLN A 243 -10.61 18.35 18.89
N ALA A 244 -10.65 17.05 19.21
CA ALA A 244 -9.82 16.45 20.25
C ALA A 244 -8.32 16.59 19.95
N PHE A 245 -7.90 16.40 18.70
CA PHE A 245 -6.52 16.65 18.27
C PHE A 245 -6.11 18.12 18.52
N TYR A 246 -6.92 19.10 18.09
CA TYR A 246 -6.59 20.53 18.21
C TYR A 246 -6.69 21.08 19.65
N GLN A 247 -7.18 20.31 20.61
CA GLN A 247 -7.02 20.64 22.04
C GLN A 247 -5.55 20.60 22.46
N HIS A 248 -4.73 19.73 21.86
CA HIS A 248 -3.35 19.47 22.29
C HIS A 248 -2.29 19.85 21.25
N PHE A 249 -2.63 19.85 19.97
CA PHE A 249 -1.69 20.05 18.87
C PHE A 249 -1.98 21.34 18.10
N ALA A 250 -0.97 21.86 17.41
CA ALA A 250 -1.08 23.11 16.68
C ALA A 250 -2.04 22.99 15.48
N ASP A 251 -2.78 24.06 15.19
CA ASP A 251 -3.60 24.16 13.97
C ASP A 251 -2.74 24.62 12.79
N ASN A 252 -1.93 23.69 12.26
CA ASN A 252 -1.06 23.95 11.13
C ASN A 252 -0.90 22.74 10.19
N TYR A 253 -1.89 21.85 10.19
CA TYR A 253 -1.89 20.64 9.36
C TYR A 253 -2.93 20.76 8.26
N HIS A 254 -2.52 20.47 7.02
CA HIS A 254 -3.43 20.41 5.88
C HIS A 254 -4.21 19.09 5.85
N THR A 255 -3.67 18.01 6.45
CA THR A 255 -4.35 16.72 6.54
C THR A 255 -4.23 16.10 7.93
N LEU A 256 -5.33 15.56 8.43
CA LEU A 256 -5.32 14.60 9.54
C LEU A 256 -5.61 13.20 9.00
N SER A 257 -4.67 12.28 9.18
CA SER A 257 -4.78 10.88 8.78
C SER A 257 -5.10 10.00 9.97
N PHE A 258 -6.37 9.69 10.13
CA PHE A 258 -6.88 8.88 11.22
C PHE A 258 -6.62 7.39 10.98
N ILE A 259 -6.11 6.71 12.02
CA ILE A 259 -5.85 5.28 12.04
C ILE A 259 -6.60 4.70 13.25
N PRO A 260 -7.79 4.11 13.06
CA PRO A 260 -8.50 3.43 14.13
C PRO A 260 -7.66 2.30 14.73
N ARG A 261 -7.54 2.24 16.06
CA ARG A 261 -6.92 1.08 16.71
C ARG A 261 -7.71 -0.20 16.39
N ARG A 262 -9.04 -0.16 16.55
CA ARG A 262 -9.99 -1.16 16.06
C ARG A 262 -10.19 -0.96 14.55
N SER A 263 -9.64 -1.85 13.73
CA SER A 263 -9.68 -1.71 12.28
C SER A 263 -11.11 -1.91 11.77
N PRO A 264 -11.69 -0.99 11.00
CA PRO A 264 -12.99 -1.21 10.37
C PRO A 264 -12.91 -2.36 9.34
N PHE A 265 -14.01 -3.09 9.19
CA PHE A 265 -14.15 -4.11 8.16
C PHE A 265 -14.69 -3.51 6.87
N TRP A 266 -13.82 -3.23 5.91
CA TRP A 266 -14.23 -2.72 4.61
C TRP A 266 -13.64 -3.48 3.43
N ALA A 267 -14.26 -3.25 2.28
CA ALA A 267 -13.67 -3.57 0.99
C ALA A 267 -12.46 -2.66 0.66
N TYR A 268 -12.23 -1.57 1.39
CA TYR A 268 -11.25 -0.53 1.06
C TYR A 268 -10.11 -0.43 2.09
N ALA A 269 -8.92 -0.11 1.60
CA ALA A 269 -7.72 0.14 2.38
C ALA A 269 -7.73 1.52 3.06
N ALA A 270 -8.22 2.53 2.35
CA ALA A 270 -8.29 3.91 2.84
C ALA A 270 -9.28 4.78 2.03
N PHE A 271 -9.61 5.96 2.56
CA PHE A 271 -10.28 7.02 1.81
C PHE A 271 -9.86 8.42 2.29
N ASN A 272 -10.20 9.45 1.50
CA ASN A 272 -9.98 10.86 1.77
C ASN A 272 -11.30 11.64 1.68
N ILE A 273 -11.51 12.57 2.60
CA ILE A 273 -12.59 13.55 2.59
C ILE A 273 -11.97 14.94 2.51
N ASN A 274 -12.39 15.75 1.54
CA ASN A 274 -11.99 17.14 1.47
C ASN A 274 -12.81 17.95 2.46
N VAL A 275 -12.13 18.56 3.44
CA VAL A 275 -12.70 19.51 4.41
C VAL A 275 -12.73 20.92 3.82
N LYS A 276 -11.71 21.25 3.03
CA LYS A 276 -11.65 22.50 2.27
C LYS A 276 -11.12 22.25 0.88
N ASN A 277 -11.79 22.83 -0.11
CA ASN A 277 -11.25 23.00 -1.45
C ASN A 277 -11.59 24.41 -1.94
N ASP A 278 -10.55 25.21 -2.15
CA ASP A 278 -10.57 26.55 -2.71
C ASP A 278 -9.83 26.60 -4.07
N VAL A 279 -9.65 25.43 -4.71
CA VAL A 279 -9.03 25.29 -6.02
C VAL A 279 -10.12 25.17 -7.09
N GLU A 280 -10.23 26.20 -7.93
CA GLU A 280 -11.11 26.22 -9.10
C GLU A 280 -10.44 25.53 -10.30
N GLY A 281 -11.25 25.12 -11.29
CA GLY A 281 -10.73 24.63 -12.58
C GLY A 281 -10.11 23.23 -12.54
N VAL A 282 -10.33 22.45 -11.48
CA VAL A 282 -9.83 21.06 -11.32
C VAL A 282 -10.95 20.01 -11.27
N GLY A 283 -12.21 20.42 -11.40
CA GLY A 283 -13.37 19.50 -11.42
C GLY A 283 -13.88 19.07 -10.04
N ALA A 284 -13.16 19.35 -8.95
CA ALA A 284 -13.65 19.14 -7.59
C ALA A 284 -14.57 20.29 -7.13
N ALA A 285 -15.55 19.97 -6.29
CA ALA A 285 -16.43 20.97 -5.68
C ALA A 285 -15.66 21.91 -4.74
N LEU A 286 -16.03 23.18 -4.72
CA LEU A 286 -15.56 24.12 -3.71
C LEU A 286 -16.28 23.85 -2.40
N VAL A 287 -15.55 23.76 -1.30
CA VAL A 287 -16.07 23.45 0.03
C VAL A 287 -15.21 24.12 1.10
N ASP A 288 -15.83 24.48 2.23
CA ASP A 288 -15.14 25.01 3.40
C ASP A 288 -15.89 24.63 4.68
N ASP A 289 -15.54 23.46 5.22
CA ASP A 289 -16.10 22.93 6.47
C ASP A 289 -15.09 23.01 7.63
N GLN A 290 -13.99 23.77 7.49
CA GLN A 290 -12.88 23.75 8.44
C GLN A 290 -13.31 24.04 9.89
N ALA A 291 -14.28 24.95 10.05
CA ALA A 291 -14.83 25.32 11.36
C ALA A 291 -15.48 24.13 12.09
N ALA A 292 -16.13 23.21 11.37
CA ALA A 292 -16.73 22.00 11.98
C ALA A 292 -15.66 21.08 12.60
N TYR A 293 -14.45 21.08 12.03
CA TYR A 293 -13.31 20.30 12.50
C TYR A 293 -12.47 21.04 13.55
N GLY A 294 -12.85 22.27 13.93
CA GLY A 294 -12.10 23.08 14.89
C GLY A 294 -10.77 23.60 14.35
N SER A 295 -10.67 23.84 13.03
CA SER A 295 -9.45 24.26 12.35
C SER A 295 -9.70 25.44 11.41
N GLU A 296 -8.65 26.21 11.14
CA GLU A 296 -8.57 27.22 10.08
C GLU A 296 -7.60 26.77 8.96
N THR A 297 -6.86 25.67 9.14
CA THR A 297 -5.82 25.20 8.19
C THR A 297 -6.13 23.86 7.51
N LEU A 298 -6.98 23.03 8.11
CA LEU A 298 -7.30 21.68 7.65
C LEU A 298 -7.94 21.68 6.26
N ARG A 299 -7.43 20.85 5.36
CA ARG A 299 -7.93 20.71 3.98
C ARG A 299 -8.53 19.35 3.71
N SER A 300 -8.07 18.31 4.38
CA SER A 300 -8.66 16.99 4.29
C SER A 300 -8.52 16.16 5.56
N VAL A 301 -9.41 15.19 5.71
CA VAL A 301 -9.23 14.08 6.65
C VAL A 301 -9.15 12.78 5.87
N GLN A 302 -8.34 11.85 6.36
CA GLN A 302 -8.18 10.53 5.77
C GLN A 302 -8.44 9.46 6.83
N LEU A 303 -8.87 8.28 6.39
CA LEU A 303 -8.93 7.10 7.23
C LEU A 303 -8.14 5.96 6.58
N TYR A 304 -7.30 5.29 7.37
CA TYR A 304 -6.59 4.09 6.96
C TYR A 304 -7.01 2.89 7.81
N ALA A 305 -7.46 1.83 7.16
CA ALA A 305 -7.74 0.56 7.83
C ALA A 305 -6.44 -0.21 8.12
N ALA A 306 -6.47 -1.08 9.13
CA ALA A 306 -5.38 -2.01 9.45
C ALA A 306 -3.99 -1.36 9.53
N GLY A 307 -3.07 -1.74 8.64
CA GLY A 307 -1.71 -1.20 8.48
C GLY A 307 -1.50 -0.42 7.18
N PHE A 308 -2.55 -0.09 6.43
CA PHE A 308 -2.42 0.54 5.10
C PHE A 308 -1.79 1.94 5.13
N ALA A 309 -1.78 2.63 6.28
CA ALA A 309 -1.06 3.88 6.46
C ALA A 309 0.47 3.75 6.25
N GLY A 310 1.02 2.53 6.35
CA GLY A 310 2.44 2.27 6.08
C GLY A 310 2.77 2.01 4.60
N GLN A 311 1.77 1.93 3.71
CA GLN A 311 1.98 1.71 2.28
C GLN A 311 2.13 3.04 1.52
N GLN A 312 3.21 3.18 0.75
CA GLN A 312 3.44 4.40 -0.05
C GLN A 312 2.36 4.59 -1.11
N GLU A 313 1.92 3.51 -1.76
CA GLU A 313 0.82 3.57 -2.74
C GLU A 313 -0.43 4.20 -2.12
N ALA A 314 -0.86 3.66 -0.97
CA ALA A 314 -2.06 4.14 -0.28
C ALA A 314 -1.93 5.62 0.12
N THR A 315 -0.82 6.00 0.75
CA THR A 315 -0.67 7.37 1.26
C THR A 315 -0.51 8.41 0.15
N VAL A 316 0.25 8.11 -0.90
CA VAL A 316 0.39 8.98 -2.08
C VAL A 316 -0.96 9.14 -2.79
N HIS A 317 -1.69 8.03 -2.99
CA HIS A 317 -3.01 8.05 -3.60
C HIS A 317 -4.02 8.86 -2.79
N GLN A 318 -4.11 8.63 -1.49
CA GLN A 318 -5.07 9.35 -0.64
C GLN A 318 -4.77 10.84 -0.55
N THR A 319 -3.50 11.22 -0.51
CA THR A 319 -3.10 12.63 -0.50
C THR A 319 -3.47 13.32 -1.82
N ALA A 320 -3.38 12.61 -2.95
CA ALA A 320 -3.72 13.15 -4.26
C ALA A 320 -5.20 13.53 -4.44
N HIS A 321 -6.12 12.90 -3.70
CA HIS A 321 -7.55 13.20 -3.77
C HIS A 321 -7.90 14.66 -3.46
N HIS A 322 -7.04 15.39 -2.72
CA HIS A 322 -7.26 16.81 -2.48
C HIS A 322 -7.36 17.63 -3.77
N TRP A 323 -6.60 17.29 -4.80
CA TRP A 323 -6.52 18.07 -6.05
C TRP A 323 -7.41 17.54 -7.18
N GLY A 324 -8.51 16.87 -6.82
CA GLY A 324 -9.64 16.71 -7.73
C GLY A 324 -9.39 15.80 -8.93
N ASP A 325 -9.11 14.52 -8.69
CA ASP A 325 -9.25 13.52 -9.75
C ASP A 325 -10.74 13.15 -10.03
N GLU A 326 -11.66 14.07 -9.75
CA GLU A 326 -13.10 14.00 -10.05
C GLU A 326 -13.45 14.64 -11.41
N THR A 327 -12.45 14.90 -12.26
CA THR A 327 -12.72 15.42 -13.60
C THR A 327 -13.32 14.32 -14.47
N ASP A 328 -14.49 14.58 -15.06
CA ASP A 328 -15.07 13.73 -16.11
C ASP A 328 -14.29 13.85 -17.43
N LEU A 329 -13.05 13.35 -17.44
CA LEU A 329 -12.17 13.40 -18.60
C LEU A 329 -12.71 12.53 -19.75
N ALA A 330 -13.44 11.45 -19.41
CA ALA A 330 -14.15 10.64 -20.39
C ALA A 330 -15.25 11.45 -21.09
N GLY A 331 -16.06 12.19 -20.34
CA GLY A 331 -17.08 13.10 -20.87
C GLY A 331 -16.49 14.23 -21.71
N ILE A 332 -15.38 14.86 -21.29
CA ILE A 332 -14.65 15.86 -22.10
C ILE A 332 -14.18 15.25 -23.43
N ALA A 333 -13.74 13.98 -23.41
CA ALA A 333 -13.34 13.25 -24.61
C ALA A 333 -14.52 12.76 -25.46
N GLY A 334 -15.75 12.81 -24.97
CA GLY A 334 -16.93 12.22 -25.61
C GLY A 334 -16.97 10.69 -25.55
N VAL A 335 -16.31 10.10 -24.55
CA VAL A 335 -16.16 8.65 -24.36
C VAL A 335 -16.98 8.18 -23.16
N ALA A 336 -17.60 7.00 -23.28
CA ALA A 336 -18.22 6.34 -22.14
C ALA A 336 -17.14 5.83 -21.16
N GLY A 337 -17.11 6.39 -19.96
CA GLY A 337 -16.24 5.93 -18.88
C GLY A 337 -16.58 4.50 -18.45
N ALA A 338 -15.56 3.70 -18.12
CA ALA A 338 -15.72 2.36 -17.56
C ALA A 338 -14.55 2.03 -16.62
N GLY A 339 -14.68 0.93 -15.89
CA GLY A 339 -13.75 0.56 -14.83
C GLY A 339 -14.36 0.83 -13.46
N ARG A 340 -13.49 1.02 -12.47
CA ARG A 340 -13.88 1.26 -11.09
C ARG A 340 -14.06 2.76 -10.85
N GLN A 341 -15.27 3.17 -10.51
CA GLN A 341 -15.64 4.57 -10.24
C GLN A 341 -15.22 5.53 -11.39
N PRO A 342 -15.58 5.20 -12.66
CA PRO A 342 -15.15 5.97 -13.83
C PRO A 342 -15.59 7.44 -13.82
N GLU A 343 -16.61 7.78 -13.04
CA GLU A 343 -17.09 9.14 -12.81
C GLU A 343 -16.21 9.97 -11.86
N SER A 344 -15.25 9.35 -11.18
CA SER A 344 -14.43 10.00 -10.13
C SER A 344 -12.96 9.58 -10.15
N HIS A 345 -12.55 8.93 -11.23
CA HIS A 345 -11.21 8.44 -11.44
C HIS A 345 -10.85 8.65 -12.91
N THR A 346 -9.56 8.91 -13.17
CA THR A 346 -9.07 9.12 -14.53
C THR A 346 -9.32 7.86 -15.40
N PRO A 347 -9.87 7.99 -16.63
CA PRO A 347 -10.05 6.87 -17.56
C PRO A 347 -8.72 6.27 -18.03
N LEU A 348 -8.78 5.15 -18.75
CA LEU A 348 -7.64 4.59 -19.48
C LEU A 348 -7.11 5.64 -20.48
N LEU A 349 -5.86 6.06 -20.30
CA LEU A 349 -5.19 7.05 -21.13
C LEU A 349 -3.73 6.68 -21.46
N HIS A 350 -3.19 7.35 -22.49
CA HIS A 350 -1.77 7.25 -22.84
C HIS A 350 -0.87 8.01 -21.86
N GLY A 351 0.27 7.42 -21.48
CA GLY A 351 1.30 8.10 -20.68
C GLY A 351 1.06 8.08 -19.16
N GLY A 352 0.36 7.08 -18.63
CA GLY A 352 -0.02 7.00 -17.22
C GLY A 352 1.14 6.82 -16.23
N ALA A 353 1.64 7.90 -15.65
CA ALA A 353 2.23 7.88 -14.32
C ALA A 353 1.15 8.35 -13.31
N THR A 354 1.12 7.82 -12.07
CA THR A 354 0.09 8.01 -11.01
C THR A 354 -1.00 9.05 -11.34
N LEU A 355 -2.14 8.57 -11.81
CA LEU A 355 -3.43 9.22 -11.66
C LEU A 355 -4.27 8.31 -10.76
N ILE A 356 -5.31 8.85 -10.14
CA ILE A 356 -6.30 8.06 -9.41
C ILE A 356 -7.16 7.39 -10.49
N GLY A 357 -6.63 6.30 -11.07
CA GLY A 357 -7.14 5.71 -12.31
C GLY A 357 -8.33 4.76 -12.11
N ALA A 358 -9.30 4.82 -13.03
CA ALA A 358 -10.48 3.96 -13.03
C ALA A 358 -10.18 2.57 -13.60
N VAL A 359 -9.16 2.48 -14.46
CA VAL A 359 -8.83 1.28 -15.24
C VAL A 359 -7.41 0.78 -14.97
N LEU A 360 -6.45 1.68 -14.74
CA LEU A 360 -5.06 1.33 -14.43
C LEU A 360 -4.67 1.80 -13.04
N GLU A 361 -4.01 0.91 -12.31
CA GLU A 361 -3.22 1.27 -11.13
C GLU A 361 -1.96 2.01 -11.55
N GLY A 362 -1.35 2.80 -10.64
CA GLY A 362 -0.15 3.60 -10.93
C GLY A 362 1.07 2.78 -11.40
N THR A 363 1.07 1.46 -11.18
CA THR A 363 2.15 0.56 -11.64
C THR A 363 2.09 0.20 -13.12
N ARG A 364 1.07 0.66 -13.86
CA ARG A 364 0.92 0.45 -15.30
C ARG A 364 0.73 1.76 -16.05
N GLU A 365 1.28 1.78 -17.25
CA GLU A 365 1.08 2.86 -18.20
C GLU A 365 0.79 2.29 -19.59
N VAL A 366 0.16 3.09 -20.45
CA VAL A 366 -0.01 2.74 -21.86
C VAL A 366 1.14 3.35 -22.64
N GLU A 367 1.90 2.50 -23.33
CA GLU A 367 2.97 2.89 -24.25
C GLU A 367 2.47 2.92 -25.69
N ARG A 368 2.81 3.99 -26.41
CA ARG A 368 2.69 4.07 -27.86
C ARG A 368 3.82 3.29 -28.53
N VAL A 369 3.44 2.37 -29.43
CA VAL A 369 4.34 1.60 -30.29
C VAL A 369 4.18 2.09 -31.73
N PRO A 370 5.15 2.87 -32.25
CA PRO A 370 5.08 3.42 -33.60
C PRO A 370 4.96 2.34 -34.66
N SER A 371 4.19 2.61 -35.72
CA SER A 371 4.12 1.70 -36.86
C SER A 371 5.47 1.60 -37.57
N THR A 372 5.88 0.38 -37.90
CA THR A 372 7.05 0.13 -38.76
C THR A 372 6.72 0.26 -40.24
N VAL A 373 5.44 0.39 -40.59
CA VAL A 373 4.94 0.59 -41.95
C VAL A 373 4.66 2.07 -42.17
N VAL A 374 5.22 2.64 -43.24
CA VAL A 374 4.94 4.03 -43.62
C VAL A 374 3.44 4.18 -43.91
N GLY A 375 2.76 5.05 -43.15
CA GLY A 375 1.32 5.24 -43.23
C GLY A 375 0.48 4.21 -42.47
N GLY A 376 1.11 3.30 -41.72
CA GLY A 376 0.41 2.41 -40.79
C GLY A 376 0.07 3.12 -39.48
N ASP A 377 -0.99 2.67 -38.82
CA ASP A 377 -1.39 3.17 -37.50
C ASP A 377 -0.45 2.72 -36.40
N ASP A 378 -0.20 3.60 -35.43
CA ASP A 378 0.48 3.23 -34.19
C ASP A 378 -0.38 2.26 -33.39
N THR A 379 0.28 1.35 -32.68
CA THR A 379 -0.38 0.46 -31.72
C THR A 379 -0.09 0.90 -30.30
N TYR A 380 -0.89 0.44 -29.35
CA TYR A 380 -0.73 0.78 -27.93
C TYR A 380 -0.73 -0.51 -27.13
N ARG A 381 0.06 -0.54 -26.07
CA ARG A 381 0.14 -1.70 -25.17
C ARG A 381 0.38 -1.27 -23.74
N ILE A 382 -0.02 -2.13 -22.82
CA ILE A 382 0.28 -1.98 -21.41
C ILE A 382 1.77 -2.25 -21.18
N VAL A 383 2.44 -1.31 -20.53
CA VAL A 383 3.79 -1.49 -20.00
C VAL A 383 3.80 -1.17 -18.51
N ARG A 384 4.95 -1.41 -17.88
CA ARG A 384 5.13 -1.07 -16.47
C ARG A 384 5.68 0.34 -16.36
N THR A 385 5.09 1.12 -15.46
CA THR A 385 5.58 2.45 -15.11
C THR A 385 6.98 2.36 -14.53
N ARG A 386 7.87 3.25 -14.94
CA ARG A 386 9.24 3.30 -14.41
C ARG A 386 9.24 3.85 -12.98
N ALA A 387 10.08 3.29 -12.12
CA ALA A 387 10.27 3.81 -10.76
C ALA A 387 11.22 5.04 -10.77
N PRO A 388 11.01 6.03 -9.87
CA PRO A 388 9.86 6.15 -8.99
C PRO A 388 8.59 6.45 -9.79
N VAL A 389 7.47 5.85 -9.39
CA VAL A 389 6.17 6.15 -9.99
C VAL A 389 5.78 7.58 -9.59
N THR A 390 5.66 8.47 -10.58
CA THR A 390 5.33 9.89 -10.39
C THR A 390 3.90 10.22 -10.78
N PHE A 391 3.37 11.36 -10.35
CA PHE A 391 2.09 11.87 -10.85
C PHE A 391 2.15 12.24 -12.33
N HIS A 392 1.07 11.99 -13.06
CA HIS A 392 0.90 12.49 -14.42
C HIS A 392 1.00 14.03 -14.47
N PRO A 393 1.54 14.64 -15.54
CA PRO A 393 1.58 16.09 -15.69
C PRO A 393 0.23 16.80 -15.49
N LEU A 394 -0.89 16.18 -15.91
CA LEU A 394 -2.23 16.72 -15.64
C LEU A 394 -2.52 16.86 -14.14
N GLN A 395 -2.12 15.87 -13.33
CA GLN A 395 -2.27 15.95 -11.88
C GLN A 395 -1.36 17.01 -11.27
N LEU A 396 -0.13 17.15 -11.77
CA LEU A 396 0.79 18.22 -11.35
C LEU A 396 0.26 19.62 -11.71
N TYR A 397 -0.45 19.77 -12.83
CA TYR A 397 -1.18 20.99 -13.18
C TYR A 397 -2.31 21.29 -12.19
N ARG A 398 -3.11 20.27 -11.81
CA ARG A 398 -4.17 20.43 -10.80
C ARG A 398 -3.62 20.86 -9.44
N MET A 399 -2.47 20.30 -9.05
CA MET A 399 -1.70 20.70 -7.86
C MET A 399 -1.11 22.13 -7.96
N GLY A 400 -1.17 22.75 -9.14
CA GLY A 400 -0.66 24.09 -9.39
C GLY A 400 0.86 24.14 -9.64
N PHE A 401 1.48 23.00 -9.96
CA PHE A 401 2.93 22.94 -10.19
C PHE A 401 3.37 22.98 -11.64
N LEU A 402 2.45 22.74 -12.57
CA LEU A 402 2.68 22.91 -13.99
C LEU A 402 1.76 23.99 -14.54
N GLU A 403 2.30 24.78 -15.46
CA GLU A 403 1.50 25.69 -16.28
C GLU A 403 0.74 24.91 -17.36
N PRO A 404 -0.38 25.44 -17.90
CA PRO A 404 -1.14 24.78 -18.96
C PRO A 404 -0.29 24.27 -20.12
N ALA A 405 0.69 25.08 -20.57
CA ALA A 405 1.56 24.73 -21.70
C ALA A 405 2.52 23.56 -21.44
N ALA A 406 2.71 23.16 -20.17
CA ALA A 406 3.54 22.01 -19.79
C ALA A 406 2.72 20.71 -19.66
N VAL A 407 1.39 20.77 -19.83
CA VAL A 407 0.53 19.59 -19.84
C VAL A 407 0.48 19.03 -21.27
N PRO A 408 0.95 17.79 -21.50
CA PRO A 408 0.85 17.18 -22.81
C PRO A 408 -0.61 16.84 -23.15
N ASP A 409 -0.88 16.71 -24.44
CA ASP A 409 -2.13 16.16 -24.93
C ASP A 409 -2.37 14.77 -24.34
N VAL A 410 -3.59 14.54 -23.84
CA VAL A 410 -4.01 13.27 -23.26
C VAL A 410 -4.78 12.47 -24.29
N ILE A 411 -4.39 11.22 -24.50
CA ILE A 411 -5.13 10.30 -25.39
C ILE A 411 -6.07 9.46 -24.53
N VAL A 412 -7.37 9.57 -24.75
CA VAL A 412 -8.43 8.77 -24.11
C VAL A 412 -8.93 7.73 -25.11
N PHE A 413 -9.04 6.47 -24.68
CA PHE A 413 -9.46 5.36 -25.56
C PHE A 413 -10.97 5.10 -25.46
N THR A 414 -11.68 4.77 -26.54
CA THR A 414 -13.10 4.41 -26.45
C THR A 414 -13.36 3.05 -25.79
N GLY A 415 -12.39 2.15 -25.86
CA GLY A 415 -12.45 0.81 -25.25
C GLY A 415 -12.23 0.81 -23.74
N GLN A 416 -12.86 1.68 -22.97
CA GLN A 416 -12.63 1.80 -21.52
C GLN A 416 -12.94 0.49 -20.76
N ALA A 417 -13.89 -0.31 -21.25
CA ALA A 417 -14.31 -1.58 -20.64
C ALA A 417 -13.49 -2.80 -21.11
N GLN A 418 -12.37 -2.60 -21.82
CA GLN A 418 -11.58 -3.70 -22.38
C GLN A 418 -10.79 -4.50 -21.32
N PHE A 419 -10.68 -3.97 -20.11
CA PHE A 419 -10.11 -4.65 -18.96
C PHE A 419 -11.20 -4.90 -17.92
N SER A 420 -11.01 -5.93 -17.09
CA SER A 420 -12.01 -6.35 -16.10
C SER A 420 -12.47 -5.16 -15.24
N PRO A 421 -13.76 -4.79 -15.29
CA PRO A 421 -14.28 -3.70 -14.46
C PRO A 421 -14.40 -4.09 -12.99
N ASN A 422 -14.36 -5.40 -12.69
CA ASN A 422 -14.71 -5.98 -11.40
C ASN A 422 -13.49 -6.45 -10.57
N THR A 423 -12.29 -6.42 -11.14
CA THR A 423 -11.06 -6.85 -10.45
C THR A 423 -10.03 -5.74 -10.57
N ALA A 424 -9.67 -5.13 -9.43
CA ALA A 424 -8.52 -4.24 -9.29
C ALA A 424 -7.22 -5.06 -9.47
N SER A 425 -6.99 -5.52 -10.69
CA SER A 425 -5.75 -6.18 -11.08
C SER A 425 -5.26 -5.50 -12.33
N ALA A 426 -4.20 -4.71 -12.19
CA ALA A 426 -3.43 -4.17 -13.30
C ALA A 426 -3.26 -5.21 -14.43
N PRO A 427 -3.64 -4.87 -15.69
CA PRO A 427 -3.46 -5.78 -16.81
C PRO A 427 -2.01 -6.27 -16.97
N ALA A 428 -1.84 -7.44 -17.57
CA ALA A 428 -0.51 -8.00 -17.82
C ALA A 428 0.29 -7.06 -18.75
N VAL A 429 1.59 -6.91 -18.47
CA VAL A 429 2.50 -6.19 -19.36
C VAL A 429 2.52 -6.86 -20.73
N GLY A 430 2.48 -6.06 -21.79
CA GLY A 430 2.39 -6.49 -23.18
C GLY A 430 0.96 -6.64 -23.70
N THR A 431 -0.07 -6.54 -22.85
CA THR A 431 -1.47 -6.59 -23.29
C THR A 431 -1.77 -5.45 -24.26
N PRO A 432 -2.31 -5.71 -25.47
CA PRO A 432 -2.70 -4.66 -26.40
C PRO A 432 -3.80 -3.77 -25.82
N VAL A 433 -3.71 -2.47 -26.10
CA VAL A 433 -4.78 -1.49 -25.86
C VAL A 433 -5.48 -1.24 -27.19
N THR A 434 -6.79 -1.39 -27.17
CA THR A 434 -7.69 -1.32 -28.32
C THR A 434 -8.70 -0.18 -28.16
N GLY A 435 -9.35 0.21 -29.26
CA GLY A 435 -10.35 1.29 -29.28
C GLY A 435 -9.89 2.52 -30.06
N GLU A 436 -10.85 3.34 -30.45
CA GLU A 436 -10.61 4.65 -31.06
C GLU A 436 -9.96 5.59 -30.04
N ARG A 437 -9.19 6.57 -30.54
CA ARG A 437 -8.36 7.49 -29.75
C ARG A 437 -8.93 8.90 -29.83
N HIS A 438 -9.28 9.46 -28.69
CA HIS A 438 -9.70 10.86 -28.57
C HIS A 438 -8.58 11.65 -27.91
N THR A 439 -8.13 12.71 -28.57
CA THR A 439 -7.13 13.61 -27.99
C THR A 439 -7.83 14.73 -27.24
N VAL A 440 -7.49 14.87 -25.95
CA VAL A 440 -7.94 15.95 -25.08
C VAL A 440 -6.72 16.81 -24.73
N ASN A 441 -6.72 18.05 -25.20
CA ASN A 441 -5.69 19.02 -24.85
C ASN A 441 -6.11 19.89 -23.66
N ILE A 442 -5.14 20.60 -23.08
CA ILE A 442 -5.37 21.45 -21.91
C ILE A 442 -6.42 22.55 -22.14
N ASN A 443 -6.54 23.08 -23.37
CA ASN A 443 -7.52 24.11 -23.67
C ASN A 443 -8.95 23.57 -23.62
N GLN A 444 -9.17 22.32 -24.04
CA GLN A 444 -10.48 21.65 -23.91
C GLN A 444 -10.83 21.42 -22.43
N ILE A 445 -9.86 21.02 -21.62
CA ILE A 445 -10.03 20.88 -20.16
C ILE A 445 -10.40 22.23 -19.54
N MET A 446 -9.67 23.29 -19.88
CA MET A 446 -9.94 24.65 -19.38
C MET A 446 -11.27 25.21 -19.89
N ALA A 447 -11.70 24.85 -21.09
CA ALA A 447 -13.01 25.24 -21.61
C ALA A 447 -14.15 24.55 -20.86
N ALA A 448 -13.94 23.30 -20.43
CA ALA A 448 -14.93 22.53 -19.66
C ALA A 448 -14.98 22.92 -18.17
N LEU A 449 -13.83 23.14 -17.54
CA LEU A 449 -13.73 23.31 -16.08
C LEU A 449 -13.42 24.75 -15.64
N GLY A 450 -13.03 25.61 -16.57
CA GLY A 450 -12.40 26.89 -16.27
C GLY A 450 -10.88 26.79 -16.10
N SER A 451 -10.24 27.95 -15.99
CA SER A 451 -8.79 28.01 -15.69
C SER A 451 -8.53 27.60 -14.25
N ARG A 452 -7.44 26.87 -14.00
CA ARG A 452 -7.05 26.51 -12.65
C ARG A 452 -6.68 27.75 -11.84
N ARG A 453 -7.32 27.95 -10.69
CA ARG A 453 -7.06 29.06 -9.75
C ARG A 453 -7.09 28.54 -8.31
N GLY A 454 -6.38 29.22 -7.41
CA GLY A 454 -6.28 28.84 -6.00
C GLY A 454 -4.83 28.59 -5.56
N PRO A 455 -4.62 28.10 -4.33
CA PRO A 455 -3.29 27.97 -3.75
C PRO A 455 -2.46 26.84 -4.39
N SER A 456 -1.16 27.04 -4.56
CA SER A 456 -0.19 25.96 -4.81
C SER A 456 0.71 25.82 -3.59
N PHE A 457 0.94 24.58 -3.16
CA PHE A 457 1.63 24.29 -1.90
C PHE A 457 3.04 23.81 -2.15
N THR A 458 4.03 24.56 -1.67
CA THR A 458 5.42 24.11 -1.63
C THR A 458 5.71 23.19 -0.44
N GLU A 459 4.82 23.20 0.57
CA GLU A 459 4.84 22.32 1.73
C GLU A 459 3.43 21.81 2.05
N TRP A 460 3.31 20.52 2.31
CA TRP A 460 2.10 19.87 2.80
C TRP A 460 2.36 19.27 4.19
N ARG A 461 1.53 19.60 5.18
CA ARG A 461 1.66 19.09 6.55
C ARG A 461 0.54 18.10 6.84
N GLN A 462 0.92 16.90 7.28
CA GLN A 462 0.01 15.79 7.52
C GLN A 462 0.30 15.16 8.88
N ALA A 463 -0.67 15.16 9.79
CA ALA A 463 -0.54 14.45 11.05
C ALA A 463 -1.12 13.04 10.93
N PHE A 464 -0.36 12.03 11.37
CA PHE A 464 -0.88 10.67 11.55
C PHE A 464 -1.42 10.53 12.97
N VAL A 465 -2.71 10.18 13.07
CA VAL A 465 -3.47 10.21 14.33
C VAL A 465 -4.07 8.84 14.59
N VAL A 466 -3.52 8.10 15.54
CA VAL A 466 -4.07 6.84 16.01
C VAL A 466 -5.23 7.14 16.95
N VAL A 467 -6.42 6.60 16.67
CA VAL A 467 -7.61 6.86 17.48
C VAL A 467 -7.93 5.67 18.38
N SER A 468 -7.85 5.97 19.69
CA SER A 468 -7.94 5.14 20.89
C SER A 468 -9.27 5.00 21.62
N ASP A 469 -9.61 3.84 22.20
CA ASP A 469 -10.41 3.84 23.45
C ASP A 469 -9.54 4.07 24.71
N GLU A 470 -8.21 3.98 24.58
CA GLU A 470 -7.21 4.20 25.64
C GLU A 470 -5.86 4.57 24.99
N LEU A 471 -4.87 5.04 25.76
CA LEU A 471 -3.53 5.28 25.22
C LEU A 471 -2.91 3.97 24.71
N ILE A 472 -2.33 4.02 23.51
CA ILE A 472 -1.68 2.85 22.91
C ILE A 472 -0.34 2.53 23.57
N SER A 473 0.10 1.29 23.41
CA SER A 473 1.39 0.82 23.95
C SER A 473 2.59 1.48 23.25
N GLU A 474 3.77 1.39 23.89
CA GLU A 474 5.04 1.87 23.30
C GLU A 474 5.33 1.19 21.95
N MET A 475 5.13 -0.13 21.84
CA MET A 475 5.31 -0.86 20.58
C MET A 475 4.37 -0.37 19.47
N GLU A 476 3.13 0.00 19.80
CA GLU A 476 2.21 0.62 18.83
C GLU A 476 2.69 2.03 18.42
N MET A 477 3.14 2.85 19.38
CA MET A 477 3.72 4.16 19.08
C MET A 477 4.94 4.03 18.17
N ASP A 478 5.83 3.08 18.43
CA ASP A 478 6.99 2.77 17.60
C ASP A 478 6.59 2.45 16.18
N TYR A 479 5.67 1.49 16.02
CA TYR A 479 5.13 1.07 14.73
C TYR A 479 4.60 2.26 13.93
N TYR A 480 3.68 3.04 14.50
CA TYR A 480 3.05 4.12 13.76
C TYR A 480 3.99 5.31 13.52
N ASN A 481 4.89 5.63 14.47
CA ASN A 481 5.86 6.70 14.31
C ASN A 481 6.85 6.39 13.17
N PHE A 482 7.31 5.14 13.09
CA PHE A 482 8.17 4.67 12.00
C PHE A 482 7.51 4.87 10.64
N TYR A 483 6.28 4.39 10.46
CA TYR A 483 5.57 4.51 9.17
C TYR A 483 5.18 5.96 8.84
N ALA A 484 4.75 6.75 9.83
CA ALA A 484 4.44 8.16 9.62
C ALA A 484 5.67 8.98 9.19
N GLN A 485 6.86 8.70 9.74
CA GLN A 485 8.10 9.32 9.29
C GLN A 485 8.52 8.82 7.90
N ARG A 486 8.34 7.52 7.61
CA ARG A 486 8.67 6.90 6.32
C ARG A 486 7.93 7.54 5.14
N VAL A 487 6.68 7.94 5.34
CA VAL A 487 5.84 8.62 4.33
C VAL A 487 6.40 10.01 3.97
N ALA A 488 6.97 10.74 4.93
CA ALA A 488 7.54 12.08 4.73
C ALA A 488 8.98 12.08 4.18
N ALA A 489 9.62 10.91 4.02
CA ALA A 489 10.99 10.83 3.56
C ALA A 489 11.15 11.44 2.16
N VAL A 490 12.23 12.18 1.93
CA VAL A 490 12.44 12.88 0.64
C VAL A 490 12.85 11.93 -0.47
N THR A 491 13.58 10.86 -0.14
CA THR A 491 14.03 9.79 -1.05
C THR A 491 14.25 8.49 -0.24
N GLY A 492 14.44 7.37 -0.94
CA GLY A 492 14.98 6.15 -0.33
C GLY A 492 13.98 5.28 0.45
N THR A 493 12.69 5.58 0.39
CA THR A 493 11.62 4.83 1.07
C THR A 493 10.57 4.28 0.09
N ARG A 494 11.00 3.88 -1.11
CA ARG A 494 10.10 3.43 -2.18
C ARG A 494 9.40 2.11 -1.83
N SER A 495 8.17 1.90 -2.27
CA SER A 495 7.61 0.55 -2.23
C SER A 495 8.41 -0.37 -3.16
N TYR A 496 8.28 -1.68 -2.98
CA TYR A 496 8.74 -2.61 -4.02
C TYR A 496 8.09 -2.26 -5.36
N GLU A 497 6.84 -1.82 -5.37
CA GLU A 497 6.09 -1.50 -6.58
C GLU A 497 6.48 -0.16 -7.23
N GLY A 498 7.58 0.44 -6.75
CA GLY A 498 8.18 1.63 -7.32
C GLY A 498 7.54 2.93 -6.87
N PHE A 499 6.50 2.91 -6.02
CA PHE A 499 5.92 4.12 -5.47
C PHE A 499 6.93 4.77 -4.53
N GLY A 500 7.36 6.00 -4.85
CA GLY A 500 8.18 6.79 -3.94
C GLY A 500 7.35 7.45 -2.85
N SER A 501 7.99 8.29 -2.06
CA SER A 501 7.25 9.20 -1.19
C SER A 501 6.43 10.20 -2.00
N PHE A 502 5.53 10.93 -1.34
CA PHE A 502 4.79 12.02 -1.99
C PHE A 502 5.70 13.09 -2.61
N VAL A 503 6.88 13.30 -2.02
CA VAL A 503 7.90 14.22 -2.56
C VAL A 503 8.46 13.69 -3.87
N GLU A 504 8.84 12.41 -3.96
CA GLU A 504 9.30 11.80 -5.21
C GLU A 504 8.17 11.77 -6.25
N ALA A 505 6.94 11.44 -5.83
CA ALA A 505 5.78 11.35 -6.71
C ALA A 505 5.47 12.67 -7.41
N THR A 506 5.73 13.81 -6.78
CA THR A 506 5.57 15.15 -7.38
C THR A 506 6.81 15.63 -8.16
N GLY A 507 7.86 14.82 -8.25
CA GLY A 507 9.14 15.24 -8.80
C GLY A 507 9.77 16.37 -7.99
N HIS A 508 9.70 16.28 -6.66
CA HIS A 508 10.28 17.21 -5.68
C HIS A 508 9.69 18.64 -5.69
N ARG A 509 8.44 18.79 -6.13
CA ARG A 509 7.76 20.10 -6.21
C ARG A 509 7.09 20.53 -4.91
N VAL A 510 6.76 19.56 -4.05
CA VAL A 510 6.22 19.79 -2.71
C VAL A 510 6.97 18.96 -1.69
N ARG A 511 7.19 19.54 -0.52
CA ARG A 511 7.70 18.83 0.66
C ARG A 511 6.52 18.29 1.47
N LEU A 512 6.54 17.01 1.81
CA LEU A 512 5.64 16.46 2.82
C LEU A 512 6.31 16.52 4.21
N ARG A 513 5.54 16.92 5.21
CA ARG A 513 5.97 16.97 6.62
C ARG A 513 4.96 16.27 7.51
N THR A 514 5.48 15.42 8.38
CA THR A 514 4.69 14.68 9.37
C THR A 514 5.12 14.96 10.80
N ASP A 515 6.06 15.88 11.00
CA ASP A 515 6.53 16.24 12.33
C ASP A 515 5.45 16.93 13.17
N ILE A 516 5.37 16.52 14.44
CA ILE A 516 4.31 16.93 15.36
C ILE A 516 4.67 18.21 16.11
N ASP A 517 3.87 19.26 15.91
CA ASP A 517 3.86 20.49 16.70
C ASP A 517 2.71 20.45 17.72
N THR A 518 3.03 20.80 18.97
CA THR A 518 2.08 20.91 20.08
C THR A 518 1.50 22.32 20.17
N ARG A 519 0.31 22.44 20.77
CA ARG A 519 -0.37 23.71 21.00
C ARG A 519 0.33 24.57 22.07
N ASP A 520 0.91 23.92 23.08
CA ASP A 520 1.73 24.55 24.12
C ASP A 520 3.15 23.97 24.09
N PRO A 521 4.08 24.55 23.30
CA PRO A 521 5.46 24.11 23.23
C PRO A 521 6.25 24.31 24.53
N GLY A 522 5.79 25.18 25.44
CA GLY A 522 6.44 25.42 26.73
C GLY A 522 6.18 24.29 27.71
N GLY A 523 4.92 23.84 27.80
CA GLY A 523 4.53 22.68 28.59
C GLY A 523 4.88 21.36 27.91
N ASN A 524 4.70 21.27 26.59
CA ASN A 524 4.85 20.05 25.79
C ASN A 524 5.78 20.30 24.59
N PRO A 525 7.10 20.43 24.76
CA PRO A 525 8.04 20.61 23.66
C PRO A 525 7.97 19.51 22.61
N LYS A 526 8.13 19.94 21.35
CA LYS A 526 8.27 19.08 20.18
C LYS A 526 9.38 18.05 20.33
N ILE A 527 9.10 16.83 19.90
CA ILE A 527 10.07 15.74 19.82
C ILE A 527 10.73 15.78 18.44
N THR A 528 12.06 15.91 18.40
CA THR A 528 12.84 16.07 17.16
C THR A 528 13.62 14.81 16.76
N GLN A 529 13.33 13.67 17.40
CA GLN A 529 13.94 12.39 17.08
C GLN A 529 13.71 12.05 15.59
N THR A 530 14.77 11.60 14.92
CA THR A 530 14.71 11.13 13.53
C THR A 530 15.02 9.63 13.53
N LEU A 531 14.08 8.81 13.07
CA LEU A 531 14.25 7.37 12.92
C LEU A 531 14.91 7.01 11.58
N ALA A 532 15.63 5.89 11.53
CA ALA A 532 16.25 5.36 10.32
C ALA A 532 15.22 4.59 9.45
N VAL A 533 14.28 5.33 8.84
CA VAL A 533 13.13 4.74 8.11
C VAL A 533 13.45 4.14 6.74
N SER A 534 14.56 4.56 6.10
CA SER A 534 15.04 4.03 4.82
C SER A 534 15.90 2.78 4.95
N ASP A 535 16.59 2.65 6.09
CA ASP A 535 17.67 1.68 6.27
C ASP A 535 17.39 0.70 7.42
N ALA A 536 16.16 0.68 7.96
CA ALA A 536 15.76 -0.26 9.00
C ALA A 536 15.97 -1.69 8.49
N PRO A 537 16.91 -2.47 9.07
CA PRO A 537 17.17 -3.83 8.63
C PRO A 537 15.96 -4.74 8.90
N PHE A 538 15.99 -5.96 8.41
CA PHE A 538 15.13 -7.03 8.89
C PHE A 538 15.87 -7.80 9.99
N GLY A 539 15.17 -8.14 11.06
CA GLY A 539 15.72 -8.96 12.13
C GLY A 539 16.18 -10.33 11.65
N SER A 540 17.09 -10.97 12.39
CA SER A 540 17.66 -12.27 12.02
C SER A 540 16.63 -13.40 11.93
N ARG A 541 15.47 -13.23 12.55
CA ARG A 541 14.37 -14.20 12.56
C ARG A 541 13.09 -13.66 11.90
N ASP A 542 13.22 -12.61 11.10
CA ASP A 542 12.06 -12.05 10.40
C ASP A 542 11.55 -12.93 9.25
N TRP A 543 12.26 -14.02 8.95
CA TRP A 543 12.00 -14.89 7.81
C TRP A 543 11.50 -16.25 8.30
N ARG A 544 10.43 -16.74 7.68
CA ARG A 544 9.88 -18.07 7.92
C ARG A 544 10.96 -19.13 7.71
N GLY A 545 11.30 -19.87 8.75
CA GLY A 545 12.11 -21.08 8.57
C GLY A 545 13.60 -20.82 8.34
N LEU A 546 14.05 -19.57 8.39
CA LEU A 546 15.45 -19.17 8.23
C LEU A 546 15.86 -18.26 9.39
N VAL A 547 16.99 -18.59 10.02
CA VAL A 547 17.60 -17.78 11.08
C VAL A 547 18.96 -17.29 10.59
N PHE A 548 19.09 -15.99 10.36
CA PHE A 548 20.34 -15.39 9.91
C PHE A 548 21.30 -15.12 11.07
N ASP A 549 22.60 -15.18 10.79
CA ASP A 549 23.65 -14.89 11.77
C ASP A 549 23.68 -13.41 12.20
N ALA A 550 23.13 -12.52 11.38
CA ALA A 550 23.00 -11.09 11.62
C ALA A 550 21.71 -10.56 10.98
N PRO A 551 21.22 -9.37 11.40
CA PRO A 551 20.12 -8.69 10.71
C PRO A 551 20.41 -8.52 9.22
N VAL A 552 19.40 -8.74 8.38
CA VAL A 552 19.50 -8.60 6.93
C VAL A 552 19.31 -7.11 6.59
N PRO A 553 20.25 -6.45 5.91
CA PRO A 553 20.08 -5.05 5.56
C PRO A 553 18.89 -4.87 4.61
N SER A 554 18.14 -3.77 4.77
CA SER A 554 17.10 -3.36 3.80
C SER A 554 17.66 -2.49 2.68
N ARG A 555 18.95 -2.14 2.73
CA ARG A 555 19.65 -1.36 1.72
C ARG A 555 21.07 -1.85 1.47
N VAL A 556 21.46 -1.92 0.22
CA VAL A 556 22.77 -2.38 -0.26
C VAL A 556 23.27 -1.43 -1.35
N ALA A 557 24.58 -1.14 -1.37
CA ALA A 557 25.17 -0.34 -2.44
C ALA A 557 25.32 -1.16 -3.73
N ALA A 558 25.07 -0.56 -4.88
CA ALA A 558 25.32 -1.19 -6.18
C ALA A 558 26.82 -1.51 -6.34
N GLY A 559 27.12 -2.67 -6.91
CA GLY A 559 28.48 -3.20 -6.98
C GLY A 559 28.96 -3.92 -5.71
N ALA A 560 28.23 -3.82 -4.59
CA ALA A 560 28.54 -4.57 -3.38
C ALA A 560 28.05 -6.02 -3.47
N SER A 561 28.72 -6.91 -2.73
CA SER A 561 28.26 -8.27 -2.47
C SER A 561 27.64 -8.35 -1.09
N LEU A 562 26.39 -8.79 -1.01
CA LEU A 562 25.69 -9.13 0.22
C LEU A 562 25.82 -10.62 0.47
N THR A 563 26.51 -11.02 1.53
CA THR A 563 26.60 -12.42 1.93
C THR A 563 25.64 -12.68 3.08
N LEU A 564 24.61 -13.49 2.82
CA LEU A 564 23.65 -13.91 3.83
C LEU A 564 24.05 -15.29 4.36
N SER A 565 24.31 -15.38 5.66
CA SER A 565 24.61 -16.66 6.32
C SER A 565 23.65 -16.91 7.46
N GLY A 566 23.35 -18.18 7.73
CA GLY A 566 22.41 -18.56 8.75
C GLY A 566 22.20 -20.06 8.85
N SER A 567 21.11 -20.44 9.50
CA SER A 567 20.64 -21.81 9.65
C SER A 567 19.16 -21.93 9.30
N ILE A 568 18.75 -23.14 8.91
CA ILE A 568 17.34 -23.49 8.76
C ILE A 568 16.77 -23.70 10.16
N ASP A 569 15.60 -23.10 10.41
CA ASP A 569 14.84 -23.32 11.63
C ASP A 569 14.15 -24.69 11.55
N THR A 570 14.71 -25.67 12.26
CA THR A 570 14.22 -27.05 12.26
C THR A 570 12.94 -27.24 13.07
N ASP A 571 12.58 -26.29 13.93
CA ASP A 571 11.33 -26.34 14.68
C ASP A 571 10.15 -26.04 13.74
N LEU A 572 10.38 -25.17 12.76
CA LEU A 572 9.37 -24.81 11.75
C LEU A 572 9.45 -25.65 10.48
N LEU A 573 10.66 -25.94 9.99
CA LEU A 573 10.92 -26.73 8.80
C LEU A 573 11.64 -28.02 9.22
N PRO A 574 10.92 -29.01 9.76
CA PRO A 574 11.52 -30.25 10.23
C PRO A 574 12.10 -31.04 9.05
N GLY A 575 13.23 -31.69 9.29
CA GLY A 575 13.88 -32.56 8.31
C GLY A 575 15.25 -32.06 7.85
N SER A 576 15.89 -32.87 7.00
CA SER A 576 17.20 -32.56 6.43
C SER A 576 17.02 -31.89 5.07
N HIS A 577 17.40 -30.62 4.99
CA HIS A 577 17.37 -29.84 3.77
C HIS A 577 18.76 -29.77 3.17
N GLN A 578 18.89 -30.03 1.87
CA GLN A 578 20.18 -30.04 1.16
C GLN A 578 20.47 -28.73 0.45
N TYR A 579 19.44 -27.93 0.12
CA TYR A 579 19.62 -26.69 -0.63
C TYR A 579 18.74 -25.57 -0.10
N VAL A 580 19.25 -24.35 -0.21
CA VAL A 580 18.46 -23.12 -0.12
C VAL A 580 18.69 -22.30 -1.39
N VAL A 581 17.61 -21.72 -1.90
CA VAL A 581 17.60 -20.87 -3.08
C VAL A 581 17.05 -19.51 -2.68
N PHE A 582 17.78 -18.45 -3.03
CA PHE A 582 17.31 -17.08 -2.93
C PHE A 582 17.04 -16.55 -4.33
N ARG A 583 15.89 -15.90 -4.51
CA ARG A 583 15.51 -15.21 -5.74
C ARG A 583 15.26 -13.74 -5.41
N ALA A 584 16.13 -12.86 -5.91
CA ALA A 584 15.95 -11.42 -5.84
C ALA A 584 15.37 -10.90 -7.16
N ALA A 585 14.09 -10.54 -7.13
CA ALA A 585 13.38 -9.97 -8.27
C ALA A 585 13.35 -8.44 -8.15
N ARG A 586 13.86 -7.72 -9.15
CA ARG A 586 13.77 -6.25 -9.20
C ARG A 586 12.40 -5.83 -9.72
N TYR A 587 11.87 -4.74 -9.17
CA TYR A 587 10.70 -4.09 -9.74
C TYR A 587 10.88 -3.79 -11.23
N GLY A 588 9.95 -4.30 -12.02
CA GLY A 588 9.88 -4.06 -13.45
C GLY A 588 10.73 -4.93 -14.35
N ASP A 589 11.59 -5.75 -13.77
CA ASP A 589 12.26 -6.80 -14.52
C ASP A 589 11.30 -7.96 -14.81
N ALA A 590 11.54 -8.65 -15.92
CA ALA A 590 10.86 -9.91 -16.19
C ALA A 590 11.27 -10.96 -15.14
N PRO A 591 10.40 -11.93 -14.79
CA PRO A 591 10.75 -12.97 -13.81
C PRO A 591 12.05 -13.72 -14.14
N SER A 592 12.36 -13.89 -15.42
CA SER A 592 13.59 -14.53 -15.91
C SER A 592 14.87 -13.72 -15.65
N ALA A 593 14.76 -12.43 -15.35
CA ALA A 593 15.90 -11.56 -15.02
C ALA A 593 16.18 -11.49 -13.52
N ALA A 594 15.41 -12.20 -12.68
CA ALA A 594 15.66 -12.28 -11.25
C ALA A 594 17.02 -12.95 -10.96
N ILE A 595 17.76 -12.37 -10.02
CA ILE A 595 19.01 -12.96 -9.54
C ILE A 595 18.65 -14.17 -8.70
N THR A 596 19.04 -15.36 -9.15
CA THR A 596 18.77 -16.62 -8.44
C THR A 596 20.07 -17.26 -8.01
N VAL A 597 20.22 -17.49 -6.71
CA VAL A 597 21.40 -18.11 -6.12
C VAL A 597 20.98 -19.34 -5.34
N GLN A 598 21.52 -20.49 -5.72
CA GLN A 598 21.38 -21.75 -5.01
C GLN A 598 22.65 -22.03 -4.22
N THR A 599 22.52 -22.45 -2.97
CA THR A 599 23.64 -22.92 -2.15
C THR A 599 23.30 -24.24 -1.46
N LYS A 600 24.34 -25.03 -1.17
CA LYS A 600 24.20 -26.26 -0.39
C LYS A 600 24.05 -25.91 1.08
N VAL A 601 23.19 -26.66 1.76
CA VAL A 601 23.03 -26.61 3.21
C VAL A 601 23.91 -27.71 3.81
N SER A 602 24.74 -27.35 4.80
CA SER A 602 25.64 -28.28 5.48
C SER A 602 25.47 -28.14 6.99
N GLY A 603 25.12 -29.23 7.67
CA GLY A 603 24.81 -29.20 9.11
C GLY A 603 23.66 -28.24 9.46
N GLY A 604 22.67 -28.11 8.56
CA GLY A 604 21.55 -27.17 8.71
C GLY A 604 21.91 -25.70 8.45
N ARG A 605 23.15 -25.40 8.06
CA ARG A 605 23.63 -24.03 7.82
C ARG A 605 23.79 -23.71 6.34
N PHE A 606 23.64 -22.45 5.98
CA PHE A 606 23.79 -21.95 4.62
C PHE A 606 24.59 -20.65 4.57
N THR A 607 25.18 -20.40 3.41
CA THR A 607 25.79 -19.12 3.03
C THR A 607 25.46 -18.81 1.58
N VAL A 608 24.83 -17.67 1.35
CA VAL A 608 24.30 -17.22 0.04
C VAL A 608 24.97 -15.90 -0.34
N PRO A 609 25.83 -15.89 -1.37
CA PRO A 609 26.38 -14.66 -1.90
C PRO A 609 25.44 -14.04 -2.94
N LEU A 610 24.80 -12.92 -2.60
CA LEU A 610 24.07 -12.07 -3.54
C LEU A 610 25.00 -10.97 -4.05
N ARG A 611 25.11 -10.82 -5.38
CA ARG A 611 25.93 -9.77 -5.99
C ARG A 611 25.05 -8.91 -6.89
N PHE A 612 25.04 -7.61 -6.60
CA PHE A 612 24.34 -6.63 -7.42
C PHE A 612 25.37 -5.84 -8.23
N THR A 613 25.20 -5.76 -9.55
CA THR A 613 26.05 -4.96 -10.45
C THR A 613 25.62 -3.49 -10.44
N GLY A 614 26.42 -2.61 -11.06
CA GLY A 614 26.15 -1.16 -11.04
C GLY A 614 24.84 -0.75 -11.73
N ASP A 615 24.39 -1.52 -12.71
CA ASP A 615 23.13 -1.34 -13.46
C ASP A 615 21.91 -1.99 -12.78
N GLN A 616 22.10 -2.61 -11.62
CA GLN A 616 21.09 -3.30 -10.84
C GLN A 616 20.52 -2.45 -9.68
N THR A 617 20.58 -1.13 -9.79
CA THR A 617 19.88 -0.25 -8.84
C THR A 617 18.36 -0.44 -8.94
N GLY A 618 17.66 -0.33 -7.81
CA GLY A 618 16.21 -0.49 -7.74
C GLY A 618 15.71 -1.12 -6.45
N ALA A 619 14.38 -1.32 -6.37
CA ALA A 619 13.73 -2.03 -5.28
C ALA A 619 13.56 -3.51 -5.64
N TYR A 620 13.88 -4.39 -4.71
CA TYR A 620 13.86 -5.84 -4.86
C TYR A 620 12.91 -6.49 -3.86
N ALA A 621 12.25 -7.54 -4.32
CA ALA A 621 11.63 -8.55 -3.47
C ALA A 621 12.59 -9.72 -3.40
N ILE A 622 12.82 -10.24 -2.20
CA ILE A 622 13.65 -11.41 -2.00
C ILE A 622 12.75 -12.55 -1.55
N ASP A 623 12.65 -13.55 -2.41
CA ASP A 623 12.04 -14.84 -2.09
C ASP A 623 13.14 -15.79 -1.64
N ALA A 624 12.83 -16.64 -0.67
CA ALA A 624 13.67 -17.78 -0.34
C ALA A 624 12.88 -19.09 -0.36
N PHE A 625 13.60 -20.17 -0.68
CA PHE A 625 13.07 -21.52 -0.82
C PHE A 625 14.07 -22.51 -0.24
N VAL A 626 13.58 -23.52 0.49
CA VAL A 626 14.41 -24.66 0.90
C VAL A 626 13.95 -25.94 0.23
N PHE A 627 14.88 -26.87 0.08
CA PHE A 627 14.66 -28.15 -0.59
C PHE A 627 15.25 -29.28 0.24
N VAL A 628 14.50 -30.36 0.40
CA VAL A 628 14.97 -31.61 1.03
C VAL A 628 16.12 -32.18 0.20
N ASP A 629 15.92 -32.29 -1.11
CA ASP A 629 16.93 -32.64 -2.12
C ASP A 629 16.63 -31.94 -3.45
N ALA A 630 17.40 -32.23 -4.50
CA ALA A 630 17.22 -31.58 -5.80
C ALA A 630 15.86 -31.92 -6.45
N ASP A 631 15.32 -33.11 -6.21
CA ASP A 631 14.11 -33.58 -6.90
C ASP A 631 12.81 -33.24 -6.14
N SER A 632 12.95 -32.73 -4.91
CA SER A 632 11.86 -32.34 -4.05
C SER A 632 11.19 -31.02 -4.48
N PRO A 633 9.87 -30.87 -4.26
CA PRO A 633 9.20 -29.58 -4.41
C PRO A 633 9.82 -28.50 -3.52
N ALA A 634 9.89 -27.27 -4.03
CA ALA A 634 10.35 -26.12 -3.26
C ALA A 634 9.41 -25.83 -2.07
N ILE A 635 9.98 -25.65 -0.89
CA ILE A 635 9.26 -25.15 0.27
C ILE A 635 9.51 -23.64 0.36
N THR A 636 8.49 -22.83 0.08
CA THR A 636 8.59 -21.37 0.18
C THR A 636 8.78 -20.95 1.63
N THR A 637 9.80 -20.14 1.89
CA THR A 637 10.04 -19.57 3.22
C THR A 637 9.29 -18.24 3.33
N SER A 638 9.89 -17.15 2.84
CA SER A 638 9.32 -15.81 2.96
C SER A 638 9.53 -14.99 1.71
N VAL A 639 8.68 -13.99 1.57
CA VAL A 639 8.83 -12.90 0.61
C VAL A 639 9.02 -11.61 1.41
N VAL A 640 10.26 -11.13 1.51
CA VAL A 640 10.56 -9.91 2.26
C VAL A 640 10.73 -8.73 1.32
N THR A 641 10.11 -7.61 1.68
CA THR A 641 10.09 -6.41 0.85
C THR A 641 10.16 -5.12 1.66
N PRO A 642 10.80 -4.06 1.11
CA PRO A 642 11.71 -4.05 -0.02
C PRO A 642 13.18 -4.16 0.42
N LEU A 643 14.04 -4.74 -0.43
CA LEU A 643 15.50 -4.53 -0.38
C LEU A 643 15.87 -3.48 -1.44
N PHE A 644 16.55 -2.40 -1.08
CA PHE A 644 16.99 -1.39 -2.04
C PHE A 644 18.45 -1.54 -2.43
N VAL A 645 18.71 -1.52 -3.73
CA VAL A 645 20.05 -1.39 -4.30
C VAL A 645 20.22 0.03 -4.84
N HIS A 646 21.26 0.75 -4.39
CA HIS A 646 21.45 2.17 -4.69
C HIS A 646 22.82 2.52 -5.23
#